data_AF-T1AJ06-F1
#
_entry.id   AF-T1AJ06-F1
#
_cell.length_a   1.000
_cell.length_b   1.000
_cell.length_c   1.000
_cell.angle_alpha   90.00
_cell.angle_beta   90.00
_cell.angle_gamma   90.00
#
_symmetry.space_group_name_H-M   'P 1'
#
loop_
_entity.id
_entity.type
_entity.pdbx_description
1 polymer ?
#
loop_
_entity_poly.entity_id
_entity_poly.type
_entity_poly.pdbx_seq_one_letter_code
_entity_poly.pdbx_strand_id
1 'polypeptide(L)'
;MDVSGSAAETTTARGQGDLRAVRLDGRDPGALRADILRAFHATFDRHESLFELLRNDAAWRVKPIALRHPLIFYFGHTAAFFINKLVVAELIGQRIAPRLESLFAVGVDEMSWDDLDDIHYDWPTPQAVRAYRDRVREVVDGLIRGLPLDAPIAWDSPWWVILMGIEHERIHLETSSVLMRQHQLEYLKPHPAWRPCRDSGVPPRNALVDVRASHVRLGRDRDQPHVYGWDNEFGTHEAAVAAFQAARYLVSNHEFRAFVEAGGYADDSLWSEEGAAWRRYTRAAHPTFWVRDGGVWRLRLLAEEVPMPWDWPVETNFHEAKAFCNWLARQSGQPVRLPSEDEWHALRQLAGVADGPQPQPAPANIELDHWASPCPVTRFAQGPFCDLIGNVWQWLETPTYPFPGFAVHPFYDDFTTPTFDGRHNLIKGGSWISCGNQALPVSRYAFRRHFFQHAGFRYVVSHARAQPPESHYETDRLVAEYCEFHYSERYFDVPNFPRALAELCIAALGEQPARRALDLGCASGRSSFELARHFEHVTGIDFSARFISVCTRMAEQGRLRYTLVEEGELVTYRERTLAELGLAEVARKVDFFQGDACNLKPLFSGYDLILAANLIDRLYSPAQFLKQVHERINPGGLLVIASPYTWLAEHTRREEWIGGFRKDGENHTTLDGLQGMLGAHFDRVGAPRELPFVIRETRRKFQHSLSEVSVWRRR
;
A
#
# COMPACT_ATOMS: atom_id res chain seq x y z
N MET A 1 4.09 -60.27 -38.91
CA MET A 1 3.60 -59.51 -40.06
C MET A 1 2.22 -59.00 -39.73
N ASP A 2 2.24 -57.74 -39.32
CA ASP A 2 1.25 -56.67 -39.34
C ASP A 2 -0.19 -56.85 -38.85
N VAL A 3 -0.38 -56.12 -37.74
CA VAL A 3 -1.55 -55.54 -37.10
C VAL A 3 -2.07 -54.36 -37.93
N SER A 4 -3.39 -54.20 -38.03
CA SER A 4 -4.01 -52.90 -38.30
C SER A 4 -5.23 -52.69 -37.40
N GLY A 5 -4.98 -52.04 -36.26
CA GLY A 5 -5.99 -51.44 -35.41
C GLY A 5 -6.17 -49.97 -35.79
N SER A 6 -7.40 -49.58 -36.08
CA SER A 6 -7.84 -48.20 -36.29
C SER A 6 -7.76 -47.44 -34.95
N ALA A 7 -6.81 -46.51 -34.86
CA ALA A 7 -6.76 -45.52 -33.80
C ALA A 7 -7.47 -44.25 -34.28
N ALA A 8 -8.48 -43.82 -33.50
CA ALA A 8 -9.05 -42.49 -33.62
C ALA A 8 -8.00 -41.46 -33.20
N GLU A 9 -7.58 -40.60 -34.12
CA GLU A 9 -6.73 -39.45 -33.83
C GLU A 9 -7.52 -38.43 -32.99
N THR A 10 -7.31 -38.46 -31.68
CA THR A 10 -7.60 -37.32 -30.81
C THR A 10 -6.72 -36.15 -31.24
N THR A 11 -7.35 -35.14 -31.82
CA THR A 11 -6.77 -33.83 -32.12
C THR A 11 -6.40 -33.15 -30.80
N THR A 12 -5.15 -33.28 -30.37
CA THR A 12 -4.58 -32.53 -29.24
C THR A 12 -4.49 -31.06 -29.64
N ALA A 13 -5.19 -30.21 -28.90
CA ALA A 13 -5.10 -28.75 -29.04
C ALA A 13 -3.65 -28.30 -28.84
N ARG A 14 -3.15 -27.44 -29.74
CA ARG A 14 -1.92 -26.68 -29.50
C ARG A 14 -2.08 -25.85 -28.21
N GLY A 15 -1.20 -26.07 -27.23
CA GLY A 15 -0.83 -25.07 -26.22
C GLY A 15 -1.68 -24.96 -24.95
N GLN A 16 -1.56 -25.90 -24.01
CA GLN A 16 -1.65 -25.56 -22.58
C GLN A 16 -0.22 -25.55 -22.04
N GLY A 17 0.51 -24.45 -22.27
CA GLY A 17 1.80 -24.22 -21.64
C GLY A 17 1.63 -23.99 -20.13
N ASP A 18 2.71 -24.12 -19.37
CA ASP A 18 2.69 -24.00 -17.91
C ASP A 18 2.48 -22.53 -17.46
N LEU A 19 1.31 -22.25 -16.88
CA LEU A 19 0.92 -20.93 -16.36
C LEU A 19 1.16 -20.77 -14.85
N ARG A 20 1.78 -21.77 -14.21
CA ARG A 20 2.11 -21.72 -12.77
C ARG A 20 3.23 -20.73 -12.49
N ALA A 21 3.40 -20.40 -11.21
CA ALA A 21 4.55 -19.64 -10.76
C ALA A 21 5.84 -20.48 -10.87
N VAL A 22 6.88 -19.90 -11.47
CA VAL A 22 8.18 -20.57 -11.62
C VAL A 22 8.88 -20.68 -10.28
N ARG A 23 9.42 -21.87 -9.97
CA ARG A 23 10.26 -22.08 -8.79
C ARG A 23 11.65 -21.51 -9.02
N LEU A 24 12.11 -20.65 -8.11
CA LEU A 24 13.39 -19.95 -8.19
C LEU A 24 14.50 -20.60 -7.37
N ASP A 25 14.15 -21.58 -6.54
CA ASP A 25 15.03 -22.29 -5.59
C ASP A 25 15.73 -23.53 -6.19
N GLY A 26 15.58 -23.77 -7.49
CA GLY A 26 16.25 -24.87 -8.20
C GLY A 26 17.77 -24.71 -8.24
N ARG A 27 18.51 -25.83 -8.22
CA ARG A 27 19.99 -25.84 -8.25
C ARG A 27 20.60 -25.98 -9.65
N ASP A 28 19.78 -26.24 -10.67
CA ASP A 28 20.22 -26.37 -12.07
C ASP A 28 19.81 -25.14 -12.88
N PRO A 29 20.76 -24.25 -13.24
CA PRO A 29 20.49 -23.10 -14.09
C PRO A 29 19.92 -23.47 -15.47
N GLY A 30 20.26 -24.65 -16.01
CA GLY A 30 19.76 -25.11 -17.30
C GLY A 30 18.25 -25.38 -17.25
N ALA A 31 17.81 -26.17 -16.27
CA ALA A 31 16.39 -26.42 -16.02
C ALA A 31 15.63 -25.13 -15.67
N LEU A 32 16.15 -24.29 -14.77
CA LEU A 32 15.51 -23.04 -14.37
C LEU A 32 15.29 -22.11 -15.58
N ARG A 33 16.29 -21.96 -16.45
CA ARG A 33 16.15 -21.21 -17.70
C ARG A 33 15.06 -21.78 -18.60
N ALA A 34 15.02 -23.10 -18.75
CA ALA A 34 14.00 -23.75 -19.57
C ALA A 34 12.59 -23.53 -19.00
N ASP A 35 12.44 -23.51 -17.68
CA ASP A 35 11.17 -23.27 -16.99
C ASP A 35 10.69 -21.82 -17.19
N ILE A 36 11.59 -20.84 -17.01
CA ILE A 36 11.32 -19.42 -17.26
C ILE A 36 10.91 -19.20 -18.72
N LEU A 37 11.63 -19.82 -19.66
CA LEU A 37 11.32 -19.70 -21.09
C LEU A 37 9.94 -20.27 -21.43
N ARG A 38 9.58 -21.44 -20.87
CA ARG A 38 8.23 -22.01 -21.04
C ARG A 38 7.15 -21.13 -20.43
N ALA A 39 7.38 -20.60 -19.24
CA ALA A 39 6.44 -19.68 -18.58
C ALA A 39 6.25 -18.38 -19.37
N PHE A 40 7.33 -17.83 -19.93
CA PHE A 40 7.29 -16.66 -20.80
C PHE A 40 6.41 -16.92 -22.04
N HIS A 41 6.71 -17.99 -22.80
CA HIS A 41 5.93 -18.32 -24.00
C HIS A 41 4.48 -18.64 -23.69
N ALA A 42 4.21 -19.43 -22.64
CA ALA A 42 2.86 -19.78 -22.24
C ALA A 42 2.03 -18.54 -21.87
N THR A 43 2.64 -17.59 -21.16
CA THR A 43 1.99 -16.32 -20.77
C THR A 43 1.72 -15.45 -21.99
N PHE A 44 2.71 -15.30 -22.88
CA PHE A 44 2.59 -14.50 -24.09
C PHE A 44 1.50 -15.03 -25.02
N ASP A 45 1.54 -16.33 -25.31
CA ASP A 45 0.57 -17.00 -26.18
C ASP A 45 -0.84 -16.93 -25.56
N ARG A 46 -0.96 -17.11 -24.24
CA ARG A 46 -2.26 -17.03 -23.54
C ARG A 46 -2.83 -15.61 -23.58
N HIS A 47 -2.02 -14.60 -23.33
CA HIS A 47 -2.43 -13.20 -23.44
C HIS A 47 -2.93 -12.88 -24.86
N GLU A 48 -2.19 -13.26 -25.90
CA GLU A 48 -2.64 -13.00 -27.28
C GLU A 48 -3.94 -13.72 -27.62
N SER A 49 -4.11 -14.96 -27.16
CA SER A 49 -5.34 -15.73 -27.40
C SER A 49 -6.59 -15.08 -26.78
N LEU A 50 -6.44 -14.25 -25.74
CA LEU A 50 -7.57 -13.50 -25.17
C LEU A 50 -8.08 -12.46 -26.17
N PHE A 51 -7.18 -11.80 -26.90
CA PHE A 51 -7.57 -10.77 -27.88
C PHE A 51 -8.15 -11.37 -29.18
N GLU A 52 -8.05 -12.69 -29.38
CA GLU A 52 -8.76 -13.38 -30.45
C GLU A 52 -10.28 -13.44 -30.23
N LEU A 53 -10.76 -13.16 -29.01
CA LEU A 53 -12.19 -12.95 -28.74
C LEU A 53 -12.74 -11.67 -29.40
N LEU A 54 -11.89 -10.73 -29.83
CA LEU A 54 -12.35 -9.50 -30.48
C LEU A 54 -12.88 -9.80 -31.89
N ARG A 55 -14.09 -9.32 -32.18
CA ARG A 55 -14.81 -9.67 -33.40
C ARG A 55 -14.35 -8.87 -34.61
N ASN A 56 -14.05 -7.58 -34.45
CA ASN A 56 -13.76 -6.65 -35.54
C ASN A 56 -12.83 -5.52 -35.08
N ASP A 57 -12.37 -4.69 -36.02
CA ASP A 57 -11.43 -3.58 -35.76
C ASP A 57 -11.96 -2.52 -34.78
N ALA A 58 -13.28 -2.33 -34.70
CA ALA A 58 -13.88 -1.37 -33.77
C ALA A 58 -13.73 -1.84 -32.31
N ALA A 59 -13.83 -3.15 -32.07
CA ALA A 59 -13.67 -3.77 -30.75
C ALA A 59 -12.32 -3.45 -30.06
N TRP A 60 -11.30 -3.10 -30.85
CA TRP A 60 -9.98 -2.73 -30.34
C TRP A 60 -9.91 -1.30 -29.82
N ARG A 61 -10.74 -0.38 -30.33
CA ARG A 61 -10.61 1.07 -30.15
C ARG A 61 -11.78 1.71 -29.40
N VAL A 62 -12.92 1.05 -29.35
CA VAL A 62 -14.03 1.50 -28.50
C VAL A 62 -13.67 1.19 -27.05
N LYS A 63 -13.70 2.23 -26.19
CA LYS A 63 -13.49 2.08 -24.75
C LYS A 63 -14.59 1.17 -24.18
N PRO A 64 -14.25 0.08 -23.45
CA PRO A 64 -15.25 -0.75 -22.79
C PRO A 64 -16.06 0.03 -21.74
N ILE A 65 -15.38 0.91 -20.99
CA ILE A 65 -15.95 1.86 -20.04
C ILE A 65 -15.19 3.18 -20.12
N ALA A 66 -15.82 4.29 -19.70
CA ALA A 66 -15.23 5.63 -19.79
C ALA A 66 -13.91 5.76 -18.99
N LEU A 67 -13.79 5.03 -17.89
CA LEU A 67 -12.71 5.13 -16.90
C LEU A 67 -11.48 4.27 -17.28
N ARG A 68 -11.38 3.80 -18.54
CA ARG A 68 -10.36 2.87 -19.01
C ARG A 68 -9.96 3.18 -20.45
N HIS A 69 -8.72 2.84 -20.80
CA HIS A 69 -8.25 2.88 -22.19
C HIS A 69 -8.96 1.80 -23.04
N PRO A 70 -8.93 1.93 -24.38
CA PRO A 70 -9.41 0.88 -25.27
C PRO A 70 -8.52 -0.37 -25.22
N LEU A 71 -9.05 -1.52 -25.65
CA LEU A 71 -8.36 -2.82 -25.54
C LEU A 71 -7.02 -2.87 -26.29
N ILE A 72 -6.83 -2.07 -27.34
CA ILE A 72 -5.55 -1.95 -28.05
C ILE A 72 -4.41 -1.45 -27.15
N PHE A 73 -4.72 -0.61 -26.15
CA PHE A 73 -3.75 -0.19 -25.14
C PHE A 73 -3.23 -1.40 -24.38
N TYR A 74 -4.12 -2.19 -23.80
CA TYR A 74 -3.76 -3.34 -22.96
C TYR A 74 -3.00 -4.41 -23.74
N PHE A 75 -3.29 -4.57 -25.03
CA PHE A 75 -2.54 -5.45 -25.93
C PHE A 75 -1.10 -4.97 -26.17
N GLY A 76 -0.86 -3.66 -26.29
CA GLY A 76 0.48 -3.11 -26.48
C GLY A 76 1.27 -2.90 -25.18
N HIS A 77 0.55 -2.60 -24.09
CA HIS A 77 1.08 -2.18 -22.79
C HIS A 77 2.01 -3.22 -22.17
N THR A 78 1.64 -4.49 -22.15
CA THR A 78 2.48 -5.53 -21.51
C THR A 78 3.81 -5.70 -22.23
N ALA A 79 3.82 -5.63 -23.56
CA ALA A 79 5.04 -5.69 -24.35
C ALA A 79 5.91 -4.43 -24.19
N ALA A 80 5.31 -3.24 -24.11
CA ALA A 80 6.01 -2.00 -23.77
C ALA A 80 6.61 -2.04 -22.36
N PHE A 81 5.89 -2.62 -21.41
CA PHE A 81 6.36 -2.81 -20.04
C PHE A 81 7.64 -3.64 -19.99
N PHE A 82 7.70 -4.79 -20.69
CA PHE A 82 8.94 -5.57 -20.82
C PHE A 82 10.11 -4.70 -21.28
N ILE A 83 9.95 -3.97 -22.38
CA ILE A 83 11.04 -3.15 -22.93
C ILE A 83 11.43 -2.02 -21.97
N ASN A 84 10.46 -1.34 -21.35
CA ASN A 84 10.73 -0.29 -20.38
C ASN A 84 11.57 -0.80 -19.20
N LYS A 85 11.17 -1.92 -18.58
CA LYS A 85 11.87 -2.46 -17.42
C LYS A 85 13.22 -3.06 -17.79
N LEU A 86 13.34 -3.71 -18.95
CA LEU A 86 14.64 -4.22 -19.44
C LEU A 86 15.64 -3.09 -19.75
N VAL A 87 15.17 -1.94 -20.24
CA VAL A 87 16.03 -0.74 -20.43
C VAL A 87 16.45 -0.15 -19.09
N VAL A 88 15.51 0.01 -18.14
CA VAL A 88 15.81 0.53 -16.79
C VAL A 88 16.81 -0.36 -16.05
N ALA A 89 16.73 -1.67 -16.25
CA ALA A 89 17.67 -2.64 -15.68
C ALA A 89 18.96 -2.82 -16.51
N GLU A 90 19.16 -2.03 -17.56
CA GLU A 90 20.33 -2.07 -18.46
C GLU A 90 20.57 -3.44 -19.13
N LEU A 91 19.54 -4.29 -19.21
CA LEU A 91 19.59 -5.60 -19.87
C LEU A 91 19.55 -5.50 -21.40
N ILE A 92 19.01 -4.40 -21.92
CA ILE A 92 19.06 -4.04 -23.34
C ILE A 92 19.47 -2.58 -23.48
N GLY A 93 20.35 -2.30 -24.45
CA GLY A 93 20.85 -0.94 -24.68
C GLY A 93 19.99 -0.11 -25.64
N GLN A 94 18.99 -0.70 -26.30
CA GLN A 94 18.16 -0.01 -27.29
C GLN A 94 16.69 -0.43 -27.19
N ARG A 95 15.83 0.56 -27.40
CA ARG A 95 14.38 0.40 -27.54
C ARG A 95 14.00 -0.19 -28.91
N ILE A 96 12.91 -0.93 -28.97
CA ILE A 96 12.44 -1.62 -30.18
C ILE A 96 11.61 -0.69 -31.06
N ALA A 97 10.69 0.05 -30.45
CA ALA A 97 9.79 1.00 -31.09
C ALA A 97 9.45 2.15 -30.12
N PRO A 98 10.35 3.14 -29.93
CA PRO A 98 10.20 4.19 -28.91
C PRO A 98 8.85 4.91 -28.92
N ARG A 99 8.26 5.16 -30.10
CA ARG A 99 6.93 5.79 -30.22
C ARG A 99 5.83 4.92 -29.62
N LEU A 100 5.82 3.61 -29.92
CA LEU A 100 4.82 2.67 -29.39
C LEU A 100 5.04 2.45 -27.89
N GLU A 101 6.30 2.29 -27.47
CA GLU A 101 6.65 2.14 -26.07
C GLU A 101 6.23 3.34 -25.24
N SER A 102 6.40 4.57 -25.76
CA SER A 102 5.93 5.78 -25.10
C SER A 102 4.39 5.85 -25.07
N LEU A 103 3.72 5.53 -26.18
CA LEU A 103 2.26 5.53 -26.25
C LEU A 103 1.62 4.54 -25.27
N PHE A 104 2.23 3.37 -25.10
CA PHE A 104 1.76 2.32 -24.20
C PHE A 104 2.36 2.40 -22.79
N ALA A 105 3.26 3.34 -22.52
CA ALA A 105 3.83 3.60 -21.20
C ALA A 105 3.01 4.61 -20.37
N VAL A 106 1.99 5.25 -20.97
CA VAL A 106 1.03 6.07 -20.23
C VAL A 106 0.45 5.19 -19.13
N GLY A 107 0.64 5.60 -17.87
CA GLY A 107 0.22 4.82 -16.73
C GLY A 107 -1.28 4.59 -16.80
N VAL A 108 -1.74 3.36 -16.55
CA VAL A 108 -3.11 3.16 -16.11
C VAL A 108 -3.11 3.45 -14.62
N ASP A 109 -2.79 4.68 -14.26
CA ASP A 109 -2.73 5.03 -12.85
C ASP A 109 -4.17 5.03 -12.29
N GLU A 110 -4.50 4.03 -11.47
CA GLU A 110 -5.77 3.99 -10.74
C GLU A 110 -5.92 5.17 -9.75
N MET A 111 -4.87 5.98 -9.60
CA MET A 111 -4.75 7.13 -8.72
C MET A 111 -4.97 8.47 -9.43
N SER A 112 -4.68 8.56 -10.73
CA SER A 112 -4.70 9.81 -11.48
C SER A 112 -5.65 9.72 -12.69
N TRP A 113 -6.75 10.46 -12.60
CA TRP A 113 -7.73 10.62 -13.69
C TRP A 113 -7.19 11.51 -14.81
N ASP A 114 -6.06 12.20 -14.58
CA ASP A 114 -5.51 13.22 -15.48
C ASP A 114 -4.91 12.60 -16.76
N ASP A 115 -4.56 11.30 -16.76
CA ASP A 115 -4.06 10.58 -17.95
C ASP A 115 -5.18 10.07 -18.88
N LEU A 116 -6.46 10.25 -18.50
CA LEU A 116 -7.62 9.92 -19.34
C LEU A 116 -8.11 11.10 -20.18
N ASP A 117 -7.39 12.23 -20.16
CA ASP A 117 -7.73 13.43 -20.93
C ASP A 117 -7.92 13.04 -22.41
N ASP A 118 -9.06 13.41 -23.00
CA ASP A 118 -9.52 12.98 -24.33
C ASP A 118 -8.72 13.63 -25.49
N ILE A 119 -7.45 13.96 -25.26
CA ILE A 119 -6.48 14.24 -26.31
C ILE A 119 -6.41 12.98 -27.18
N HIS A 120 -6.78 13.12 -28.46
CA HIS A 120 -6.92 12.01 -29.40
C HIS A 120 -5.62 11.20 -29.51
N TYR A 121 -5.51 10.11 -28.74
CA TYR A 121 -4.45 9.13 -28.93
C TYR A 121 -4.60 8.52 -30.33
N ASP A 122 -3.56 8.69 -31.16
CA ASP A 122 -3.45 8.05 -32.47
C ASP A 122 -3.05 6.58 -32.27
N TRP A 123 -4.04 5.76 -31.86
CA TRP A 123 -3.83 4.35 -31.59
C TRP A 123 -3.40 3.61 -32.88
N PRO A 124 -2.31 2.82 -32.84
CA PRO A 124 -1.85 2.04 -33.99
C PRO A 124 -2.89 1.01 -34.46
N THR A 125 -2.64 0.34 -35.59
CA THR A 125 -3.48 -0.79 -36.00
C THR A 125 -3.17 -2.03 -35.16
N PRO A 126 -4.15 -2.94 -34.94
CA PRO A 126 -3.89 -4.21 -34.25
C PRO A 126 -2.73 -5.01 -34.86
N GLN A 127 -2.57 -4.96 -36.19
CA GLN A 127 -1.47 -5.61 -36.90
C GLN A 127 -0.11 -4.97 -36.58
N ALA A 128 -0.04 -3.64 -36.47
CA ALA A 128 1.19 -2.95 -36.09
C ALA A 128 1.58 -3.25 -34.63
N VAL A 129 0.60 -3.33 -33.71
CA VAL A 129 0.87 -3.74 -32.32
C VAL A 129 1.31 -5.19 -32.25
N ARG A 130 0.71 -6.09 -33.03
CA ARG A 130 1.13 -7.50 -33.10
C ARG A 130 2.56 -7.64 -33.62
N ALA A 131 2.91 -6.95 -34.70
CA ALA A 131 4.28 -6.94 -35.22
C ALA A 131 5.29 -6.38 -34.21
N TYR A 132 4.88 -5.41 -33.39
CA TYR A 132 5.68 -4.93 -32.27
C TYR A 132 5.84 -5.99 -31.18
N ARG A 133 4.76 -6.65 -30.77
CA ARG A 133 4.77 -7.75 -29.81
C ARG A 133 5.65 -8.92 -30.28
N ASP A 134 5.60 -9.29 -31.55
CA ASP A 134 6.44 -10.34 -32.12
C ASP A 134 7.93 -10.02 -31.96
N ARG A 135 8.33 -8.77 -32.26
CA ARG A 135 9.71 -8.31 -32.04
C ARG A 135 10.12 -8.29 -30.56
N VAL A 136 9.21 -7.88 -29.67
CA VAL A 136 9.44 -7.96 -28.21
C VAL A 136 9.64 -9.41 -27.79
N ARG A 137 8.81 -10.34 -28.31
CA ARG A 137 8.93 -11.77 -28.03
C ARG A 137 10.29 -12.32 -28.44
N GLU A 138 10.77 -11.99 -29.63
CA GLU A 138 12.10 -12.38 -30.11
C GLU A 138 13.23 -11.85 -29.22
N VAL A 139 13.16 -10.58 -28.81
CA VAL A 139 14.17 -9.96 -27.94
C VAL A 139 14.18 -10.62 -26.56
N VAL A 140 13.02 -10.81 -25.93
CA VAL A 140 12.92 -11.42 -24.60
C VAL A 140 13.31 -12.90 -24.63
N ASP A 141 12.89 -13.66 -25.66
CA ASP A 141 13.33 -15.05 -25.86
C ASP A 141 14.86 -15.13 -25.99
N GLY A 142 15.44 -14.31 -26.88
CA GLY A 142 16.89 -14.24 -27.07
C GLY A 142 17.63 -13.87 -25.78
N LEU A 143 17.10 -12.92 -25.00
CA LEU A 143 17.63 -12.55 -23.70
C LEU A 143 17.58 -13.72 -22.70
N ILE A 144 16.43 -14.39 -22.57
CA ILE A 144 16.29 -15.58 -21.70
C ILE A 144 17.23 -16.69 -22.13
N ARG A 145 17.57 -16.85 -23.41
CA ARG A 145 18.53 -17.87 -23.85
C ARG A 145 19.99 -17.45 -23.63
N GLY A 146 20.31 -16.18 -23.77
CA GLY A 146 21.68 -15.67 -23.77
C GLY A 146 22.21 -15.13 -22.44
N LEU A 147 21.33 -14.64 -21.55
CA LEU A 147 21.75 -14.00 -20.30
C LEU A 147 22.40 -15.03 -19.34
N PRO A 148 23.56 -14.78 -18.73
CA PRO A 148 24.10 -15.67 -17.69
C PRO A 148 23.09 -15.85 -16.55
N LEU A 149 22.94 -17.07 -16.05
CA LEU A 149 22.01 -17.39 -14.97
C LEU A 149 22.75 -18.14 -13.86
N ASP A 150 22.77 -17.53 -12.68
CA ASP A 150 23.11 -18.20 -11.44
C ASP A 150 21.82 -18.61 -10.74
N ALA A 151 21.84 -19.79 -10.09
CA ALA A 151 20.70 -20.30 -9.33
C ALA A 151 21.08 -20.45 -7.86
N PRO A 152 20.21 -20.10 -6.89
CA PRO A 152 18.84 -19.59 -7.07
C PRO A 152 18.78 -18.12 -7.54
N ILE A 153 17.62 -17.69 -8.06
CA ILE A 153 17.37 -16.29 -8.43
C ILE A 153 16.94 -15.51 -7.19
N ALA A 154 17.74 -14.52 -6.77
CA ALA A 154 17.43 -13.60 -5.68
C ALA A 154 16.69 -12.34 -6.15
N TRP A 155 16.16 -11.56 -5.19
CA TRP A 155 15.41 -10.31 -5.43
C TRP A 155 16.17 -9.27 -6.24
N ASP A 156 17.48 -9.16 -6.04
CA ASP A 156 18.36 -8.21 -6.72
C ASP A 156 18.92 -8.72 -8.07
N SER A 157 18.56 -9.96 -8.45
CA SER A 157 18.98 -10.55 -9.71
C SER A 157 18.37 -9.82 -10.91
N PRO A 158 19.12 -9.58 -12.00
CA PRO A 158 18.55 -9.05 -13.24
C PRO A 158 17.44 -9.94 -13.82
N TRP A 159 17.46 -11.24 -13.53
CA TRP A 159 16.38 -12.16 -13.93
C TRP A 159 15.03 -11.85 -13.28
N TRP A 160 15.03 -11.14 -12.14
CA TRP A 160 13.81 -10.67 -11.49
C TRP A 160 12.98 -9.77 -12.41
N VAL A 161 13.62 -9.02 -13.30
CA VAL A 161 12.97 -8.11 -14.26
C VAL A 161 12.25 -8.89 -15.36
N ILE A 162 12.82 -10.01 -15.80
CA ILE A 162 12.17 -10.90 -16.78
C ILE A 162 10.92 -11.53 -16.16
N LEU A 163 11.04 -12.04 -14.93
CA LEU A 163 9.92 -12.60 -14.18
C LEU A 163 8.84 -11.55 -13.89
N MET A 164 9.24 -10.32 -13.55
CA MET A 164 8.35 -9.17 -13.37
C MET A 164 7.52 -8.90 -14.62
N GLY A 165 8.13 -8.93 -15.80
CA GLY A 165 7.38 -8.77 -17.05
C GLY A 165 6.38 -9.90 -17.31
N ILE A 166 6.75 -11.14 -17.00
CA ILE A 166 5.84 -12.31 -17.10
C ILE A 166 4.64 -12.13 -16.18
N GLU A 167 4.86 -11.81 -14.91
CA GLU A 167 3.79 -11.66 -13.92
C GLU A 167 2.95 -10.41 -14.17
N HIS A 168 3.54 -9.32 -14.66
CA HIS A 168 2.80 -8.14 -15.10
C HIS A 168 1.86 -8.44 -16.27
N GLU A 169 2.30 -9.23 -17.25
CA GLU A 169 1.42 -9.64 -18.36
C GLU A 169 0.25 -10.54 -17.88
N ARG A 170 0.46 -11.35 -16.82
CA ARG A 170 -0.60 -12.13 -16.16
C ARG A 170 -1.64 -11.23 -15.47
N ILE A 171 -1.20 -10.17 -14.79
CA ILE A 171 -2.11 -9.14 -14.23
C ILE A 171 -2.99 -8.53 -15.33
N HIS A 172 -2.39 -8.22 -16.47
CA HIS A 172 -3.10 -7.62 -17.60
C HIS A 172 -3.92 -8.61 -18.42
N LEU A 173 -3.61 -9.91 -18.37
CA LEU A 173 -4.50 -10.97 -18.88
C LEU A 173 -5.83 -10.93 -18.12
N GLU A 174 -5.78 -10.93 -16.79
CA GLU A 174 -6.97 -10.87 -15.95
C GLU A 174 -7.72 -9.53 -16.14
N THR A 175 -7.01 -8.41 -16.05
CA THR A 175 -7.60 -7.06 -16.24
C THR A 175 -8.32 -6.94 -17.59
N SER A 176 -7.69 -7.38 -18.68
CA SER A 176 -8.27 -7.29 -20.03
C SER A 176 -9.54 -8.13 -20.13
N SER A 177 -9.60 -9.29 -19.46
CA SER A 177 -10.77 -10.17 -19.49
C SER A 177 -11.99 -9.55 -18.77
N VAL A 178 -11.76 -8.80 -17.69
CA VAL A 178 -12.81 -8.02 -17.02
C VAL A 178 -13.35 -6.92 -17.94
N LEU A 179 -12.44 -6.20 -18.61
CA LEU A 179 -12.82 -5.15 -19.57
C LEU A 179 -13.59 -5.72 -20.76
N MET A 180 -13.25 -6.92 -21.23
CA MET A 180 -14.04 -7.61 -22.26
C MET A 180 -15.46 -7.93 -21.78
N ARG A 181 -15.66 -8.35 -20.53
CA ARG A 181 -17.03 -8.53 -20.00
C ARG A 181 -17.82 -7.24 -19.92
N GLN A 182 -17.16 -6.13 -19.60
CA GLN A 182 -17.76 -4.79 -19.58
C GLN A 182 -17.97 -4.21 -20.99
N HIS A 183 -17.31 -4.77 -22.00
CA HIS A 183 -17.50 -4.37 -23.38
C HIS A 183 -18.82 -4.93 -23.95
N GLN A 184 -19.33 -4.26 -24.99
CA GLN A 184 -20.58 -4.67 -25.63
C GLN A 184 -20.41 -6.02 -26.31
N LEU A 185 -21.41 -6.89 -26.17
CA LEU A 185 -21.32 -8.29 -26.63
C LEU A 185 -21.09 -8.40 -28.15
N GLU A 186 -21.58 -7.46 -28.95
CA GLU A 186 -21.39 -7.45 -30.40
C GLU A 186 -19.92 -7.32 -30.83
N TYR A 187 -19.06 -6.78 -29.97
CA TYR A 187 -17.62 -6.65 -30.22
C TYR A 187 -16.83 -7.91 -29.90
N LEU A 188 -17.48 -8.94 -29.35
CA LEU A 188 -16.84 -10.17 -28.89
C LEU A 188 -17.39 -11.39 -29.63
N LYS A 189 -16.60 -12.45 -29.73
CA LYS A 189 -16.98 -13.74 -30.33
C LYS A 189 -16.48 -14.89 -29.46
N PRO A 190 -17.22 -16.00 -29.34
CA PRO A 190 -16.74 -17.19 -28.63
C PRO A 190 -15.42 -17.72 -29.21
N HIS A 191 -14.56 -18.27 -28.35
CA HIS A 191 -13.30 -18.86 -28.76
C HIS A 191 -13.10 -20.24 -28.09
N PRO A 192 -12.62 -21.27 -28.81
CA PRO A 192 -12.46 -22.62 -28.25
C PRO A 192 -11.54 -22.72 -27.02
N ALA A 193 -10.55 -21.82 -26.91
CA ALA A 193 -9.63 -21.77 -25.76
C ALA A 193 -10.21 -21.04 -24.53
N TRP A 194 -11.39 -20.44 -24.66
CA TRP A 194 -12.05 -19.61 -23.64
C TRP A 194 -13.49 -20.10 -23.38
N ARG A 195 -13.64 -21.42 -23.13
CA ARG A 195 -14.95 -22.03 -22.87
C ARG A 195 -15.36 -21.84 -21.41
N PRO A 196 -16.56 -21.29 -21.14
CA PRO A 196 -17.04 -21.19 -19.78
C PRO A 196 -17.54 -22.54 -19.25
N CYS A 197 -17.69 -22.62 -17.93
CA CYS A 197 -18.42 -23.69 -17.26
C CYS A 197 -19.87 -23.71 -17.75
N ARG A 198 -20.44 -24.92 -17.87
CA ARG A 198 -21.86 -25.12 -18.20
C ARG A 198 -22.64 -25.78 -17.07
N ASP A 199 -21.97 -26.12 -15.98
CA ASP A 199 -22.56 -26.78 -14.84
C ASP A 199 -23.32 -25.76 -14.01
N SER A 200 -24.56 -26.09 -13.65
CA SER A 200 -25.35 -25.37 -12.66
C SER A 200 -26.33 -26.36 -12.02
N GLY A 201 -26.63 -26.14 -10.76
CA GLY A 201 -27.49 -27.00 -9.95
C GLY A 201 -28.31 -26.22 -8.94
N VAL A 202 -28.65 -26.90 -7.84
CA VAL A 202 -29.43 -26.29 -6.76
C VAL A 202 -28.50 -25.36 -5.97
N PRO A 203 -28.84 -24.06 -5.83
CA PRO A 203 -28.02 -23.13 -5.06
C PRO A 203 -27.94 -23.59 -3.60
N PRO A 204 -26.72 -23.67 -3.02
CA PRO A 204 -26.59 -24.09 -1.64
C PRO A 204 -27.12 -22.99 -0.70
N ARG A 205 -27.66 -23.41 0.44
CA ARG A 205 -27.76 -22.50 1.59
C ARG A 205 -26.41 -22.49 2.29
N ASN A 206 -25.89 -21.30 2.55
CA ASN A 206 -24.61 -21.17 3.23
C ASN A 206 -24.72 -21.65 4.68
N ALA A 207 -23.62 -22.18 5.19
CA ALA A 207 -23.48 -22.64 6.57
C ALA A 207 -22.22 -22.01 7.18
N LEU A 208 -22.25 -21.73 8.48
CA LEU A 208 -21.11 -21.20 9.20
C LEU A 208 -20.22 -22.34 9.72
N VAL A 209 -18.91 -22.20 9.51
CA VAL A 209 -17.87 -23.11 9.99
C VAL A 209 -17.08 -22.41 11.09
N ASP A 210 -16.91 -23.09 12.21
CA ASP A 210 -16.11 -22.58 13.33
C ASP A 210 -14.61 -22.57 13.00
N VAL A 211 -13.96 -21.43 13.23
CA VAL A 211 -12.52 -21.24 13.10
C VAL A 211 -12.00 -20.91 14.49
N ARG A 212 -11.13 -21.79 15.01
CA ARG A 212 -10.51 -21.60 16.32
C ARG A 212 -9.52 -20.44 16.28
N ALA A 213 -9.32 -19.80 17.44
CA ALA A 213 -8.27 -18.80 17.58
C ALA A 213 -6.91 -19.38 17.16
N SER A 214 -6.13 -18.59 16.43
CA SER A 214 -4.87 -19.02 15.85
C SER A 214 -3.86 -17.87 15.81
N HIS A 215 -2.67 -18.17 15.33
CA HIS A 215 -1.64 -17.18 15.05
C HIS A 215 -1.26 -17.27 13.58
N VAL A 216 -1.21 -16.14 12.89
CA VAL A 216 -0.77 -16.07 11.50
C VAL A 216 0.56 -15.33 11.42
N ARG A 217 1.42 -15.81 10.52
CA ARG A 217 2.66 -15.15 10.12
C ARG A 217 2.62 -14.98 8.61
N LEU A 218 2.66 -13.75 8.17
CA LEU A 218 2.62 -13.33 6.77
C LEU A 218 3.94 -12.69 6.39
N GLY A 219 4.17 -12.60 5.09
CA GLY A 219 5.37 -12.03 4.52
C GLY A 219 6.35 -13.09 4.02
N ARG A 220 7.15 -12.69 3.05
CA ARG A 220 8.09 -13.53 2.33
C ARG A 220 9.52 -13.12 2.65
N ASP A 221 10.41 -14.11 2.70
CA ASP A 221 11.84 -13.87 2.80
C ASP A 221 12.36 -13.34 1.46
N ARG A 222 12.94 -12.14 1.51
CA ARG A 222 13.48 -11.45 0.34
C ARG A 222 14.80 -12.06 -0.11
N ASP A 223 15.58 -12.61 0.82
CA ASP A 223 16.93 -13.10 0.56
C ASP A 223 16.89 -14.53 0.00
N GLN A 224 15.80 -15.27 0.24
CA GLN A 224 15.59 -16.64 -0.25
C GLN A 224 14.18 -16.83 -0.87
N PRO A 225 13.86 -16.16 -1.98
CA PRO A 225 12.54 -16.28 -2.60
C PRO A 225 12.39 -17.65 -3.29
N HIS A 226 11.35 -18.40 -2.94
CA HIS A 226 11.04 -19.70 -3.59
C HIS A 226 10.37 -19.55 -4.97
N VAL A 227 9.64 -18.46 -5.19
CA VAL A 227 8.91 -18.10 -6.42
C VAL A 227 9.00 -16.59 -6.62
N TYR A 228 8.52 -16.02 -7.72
CA TYR A 228 8.41 -14.56 -7.85
C TYR A 228 7.39 -13.96 -6.87
N GLY A 229 7.63 -12.75 -6.37
CA GLY A 229 6.72 -11.98 -5.53
C GLY A 229 6.77 -10.49 -5.81
N TRP A 230 5.68 -9.77 -5.58
CA TRP A 230 5.70 -8.30 -5.58
C TRP A 230 6.28 -7.76 -4.28
N ASP A 231 6.78 -6.52 -4.30
CA ASP A 231 7.43 -5.87 -3.16
C ASP A 231 6.57 -5.87 -1.88
N ASN A 232 5.26 -5.74 -2.04
CA ASN A 232 4.27 -5.74 -0.97
C ASN A 232 4.12 -7.07 -0.21
N GLU A 233 4.66 -8.15 -0.76
CA GLU A 233 4.63 -9.49 -0.18
C GLU A 233 5.84 -9.74 0.74
N PHE A 234 6.86 -8.88 0.70
CA PHE A 234 8.08 -9.01 1.51
C PHE A 234 7.97 -8.20 2.81
N GLY A 235 8.80 -8.57 3.78
CA GLY A 235 8.69 -8.12 5.16
C GLY A 235 8.07 -9.20 6.04
N THR A 236 7.64 -8.85 7.25
CA THR A 236 7.01 -9.81 8.16
C THR A 236 5.90 -9.17 8.96
N HIS A 237 4.73 -9.81 8.96
CA HIS A 237 3.59 -9.47 9.79
C HIS A 237 3.17 -10.67 10.62
N GLU A 238 2.89 -10.45 11.89
CA GLU A 238 2.43 -11.48 12.81
C GLU A 238 1.21 -10.96 13.58
N ALA A 239 0.18 -11.79 13.68
CA ALA A 239 -1.06 -11.42 14.34
C ALA A 239 -1.72 -12.61 15.04
N ALA A 240 -2.28 -12.33 16.22
CA ALA A 240 -3.19 -13.24 16.89
C ALA A 240 -4.60 -13.06 16.32
N VAL A 241 -5.21 -14.15 15.87
CA VAL A 241 -6.55 -14.18 15.31
C VAL A 241 -7.50 -14.78 16.34
N ALA A 242 -8.51 -14.02 16.76
CA ALA A 242 -9.54 -14.51 17.66
C ALA A 242 -10.39 -15.61 16.99
N ALA A 243 -11.10 -16.41 17.77
CA ALA A 243 -12.05 -17.37 17.20
C ALA A 243 -13.20 -16.64 16.50
N PHE A 244 -13.64 -17.15 15.35
CA PHE A 244 -14.72 -16.60 14.54
C PHE A 244 -15.42 -17.72 13.77
N GLN A 245 -16.48 -17.38 13.05
CA GLN A 245 -17.12 -18.31 12.10
C GLN A 245 -17.03 -17.75 10.69
N ALA A 246 -16.86 -18.61 9.69
CA ALA A 246 -16.84 -18.23 8.29
C ALA A 246 -17.89 -18.99 7.49
N ALA A 247 -18.49 -18.32 6.51
CA ALA A 247 -19.33 -18.99 5.52
C ALA A 247 -18.56 -20.13 4.84
N ARG A 248 -19.20 -21.29 4.66
CA ARG A 248 -18.62 -22.47 4.00
C ARG A 248 -18.38 -22.24 2.51
N TYR A 249 -19.32 -21.59 1.85
CA TYR A 249 -19.28 -21.27 0.43
C TYR A 249 -19.04 -19.78 0.24
N LEU A 250 -18.48 -19.39 -0.90
CA LEU A 250 -18.58 -18.02 -1.38
C LEU A 250 -20.06 -17.63 -1.51
N VAL A 251 -20.36 -16.34 -1.36
CA VAL A 251 -21.74 -15.85 -1.53
C VAL A 251 -22.19 -16.13 -2.96
N SER A 252 -23.27 -16.90 -3.11
CA SER A 252 -23.80 -17.26 -4.43
C SER A 252 -24.67 -16.15 -5.02
N ASN A 253 -24.90 -16.19 -6.33
CA ASN A 253 -25.88 -15.32 -6.99
C ASN A 253 -27.26 -15.44 -6.33
N HIS A 254 -27.66 -16.63 -5.91
CA HIS A 254 -28.92 -16.86 -5.20
C HIS A 254 -28.96 -16.19 -3.83
N GLU A 255 -27.89 -16.32 -3.05
CA GLU A 255 -27.80 -15.69 -1.73
C GLU A 255 -27.80 -14.16 -1.85
N PHE A 256 -27.07 -13.60 -2.82
CA PHE A 256 -27.04 -12.17 -3.09
C PHE A 256 -28.37 -11.62 -3.64
N ARG A 257 -29.14 -12.44 -4.38
CA ARG A 257 -30.47 -12.06 -4.86
C ARG A 257 -31.39 -11.61 -3.72
N ALA A 258 -31.30 -12.25 -2.55
CA ALA A 258 -32.11 -11.87 -1.40
C ALA A 258 -31.83 -10.42 -0.93
N PHE A 259 -30.57 -9.98 -1.00
CA PHE A 259 -30.19 -8.59 -0.72
C PHE A 259 -30.76 -7.61 -1.76
N VAL A 260 -30.70 -7.98 -3.05
CA VAL A 260 -31.27 -7.17 -4.14
C VAL A 260 -32.79 -7.02 -3.97
N GLU A 261 -33.50 -8.13 -3.74
CA GLU A 261 -34.96 -8.16 -3.58
C GLU A 261 -35.44 -7.47 -2.30
N ALA A 262 -34.62 -7.45 -1.25
CA ALA A 262 -34.88 -6.70 -0.01
C ALA A 262 -34.64 -5.18 -0.14
N GLY A 263 -34.32 -4.67 -1.35
CA GLY A 263 -34.06 -3.25 -1.56
C GLY A 263 -32.68 -2.78 -1.10
N GLY A 264 -31.69 -3.67 -1.02
CA GLY A 264 -30.35 -3.36 -0.54
C GLY A 264 -29.63 -2.23 -1.31
N TYR A 265 -29.88 -2.10 -2.62
CA TYR A 265 -29.38 -0.99 -3.45
C TYR A 265 -30.18 0.31 -3.28
N ALA A 266 -31.31 0.31 -2.59
CA ALA A 266 -32.08 1.52 -2.31
C ALA A 266 -31.78 2.09 -0.91
N ASP A 267 -31.41 1.23 0.06
CA ASP A 267 -31.16 1.64 1.44
C ASP A 267 -29.74 2.16 1.64
N ASP A 268 -29.56 3.50 1.68
CA ASP A 268 -28.26 4.15 1.93
C ASP A 268 -27.61 3.78 3.27
N SER A 269 -28.40 3.37 4.27
CA SER A 269 -27.87 3.03 5.61
C SER A 269 -27.04 1.74 5.64
N LEU A 270 -27.03 0.98 4.54
CA LEU A 270 -26.22 -0.22 4.35
C LEU A 270 -24.85 0.08 3.76
N TRP A 271 -24.63 1.29 3.24
CA TRP A 271 -23.44 1.64 2.46
C TRP A 271 -22.52 2.56 3.27
N SER A 272 -21.21 2.48 3.02
CA SER A 272 -20.31 3.56 3.44
C SER A 272 -20.59 4.83 2.65
N GLU A 273 -20.09 5.98 3.10
CA GLU A 273 -20.21 7.23 2.35
C GLU A 273 -19.66 7.12 0.92
N GLU A 274 -18.46 6.54 0.77
CA GLU A 274 -17.84 6.26 -0.54
C GLU A 274 -18.71 5.32 -1.39
N GLY A 275 -19.26 4.25 -0.79
CA GLY A 275 -20.13 3.30 -1.51
C GLY A 275 -21.46 3.92 -1.94
N ALA A 276 -22.06 4.75 -1.10
CA ALA A 276 -23.29 5.48 -1.44
C ALA A 276 -23.03 6.54 -2.53
N ALA A 277 -21.86 7.19 -2.53
CA ALA A 277 -21.45 8.09 -3.61
C ALA A 277 -21.28 7.33 -4.94
N TRP A 278 -20.55 6.21 -4.93
CA TRP A 278 -20.41 5.33 -6.09
C TRP A 278 -21.76 4.88 -6.65
N ARG A 279 -22.64 4.35 -5.79
CA ARG A 279 -23.97 3.85 -6.17
C ARG A 279 -24.83 4.93 -6.81
N ARG A 280 -24.82 6.16 -6.27
CA ARG A 280 -25.55 7.31 -6.83
C ARG A 280 -24.98 7.73 -8.18
N TYR A 281 -23.66 7.73 -8.33
CA TYR A 281 -22.98 8.06 -9.58
C TYR A 281 -23.27 7.04 -10.69
N THR A 282 -23.10 5.76 -10.40
CA THR A 282 -23.33 4.67 -11.38
C THR A 282 -24.80 4.31 -11.57
N ARG A 283 -25.66 4.72 -10.63
CA ARG A 283 -27.07 4.33 -10.55
C ARG A 283 -27.25 2.81 -10.48
N ALA A 284 -26.32 2.12 -9.83
CA ALA A 284 -26.35 0.67 -9.69
C ALA A 284 -27.60 0.20 -8.91
N ALA A 285 -28.26 -0.84 -9.41
CA ALA A 285 -29.44 -1.46 -8.81
C ALA A 285 -29.31 -2.98 -8.59
N HIS A 286 -28.24 -3.57 -9.11
CA HIS A 286 -27.87 -4.98 -9.03
C HIS A 286 -26.39 -5.11 -9.45
N PRO A 287 -25.76 -6.29 -9.27
CA PRO A 287 -24.38 -6.50 -9.70
C PRO A 287 -24.18 -6.21 -11.20
N THR A 288 -23.01 -5.66 -11.55
CA THR A 288 -22.69 -5.16 -12.91
C THR A 288 -22.90 -6.19 -14.02
N PHE A 289 -22.61 -7.46 -13.77
CA PHE A 289 -22.70 -8.51 -14.79
C PHE A 289 -24.05 -9.24 -14.82
N TRP A 290 -25.00 -8.84 -13.96
CA TRP A 290 -26.37 -9.31 -14.06
C TRP A 290 -27.09 -8.52 -15.16
N VAL A 291 -27.66 -9.23 -16.11
CA VAL A 291 -28.43 -8.63 -17.21
C VAL A 291 -29.90 -8.97 -16.99
N ARG A 292 -30.76 -7.95 -17.07
CA ARG A 292 -32.21 -8.10 -16.95
C ARG A 292 -32.85 -7.93 -18.31
N ASP A 293 -33.37 -9.03 -18.86
CA ASP A 293 -34.06 -9.05 -20.16
C ASP A 293 -35.47 -9.64 -19.99
N GLY A 294 -36.50 -8.87 -20.34
CA GLY A 294 -37.90 -9.32 -20.25
C GLY A 294 -38.35 -9.78 -18.85
N GLY A 295 -37.71 -9.28 -17.78
CA GLY A 295 -37.96 -9.72 -16.40
C GLY A 295 -37.21 -10.98 -15.96
N VAL A 296 -36.42 -11.59 -16.84
CA VAL A 296 -35.56 -12.74 -16.55
C VAL A 296 -34.12 -12.28 -16.32
N TRP A 297 -33.47 -12.88 -15.32
CA TRP A 297 -32.05 -12.64 -15.05
C TRP A 297 -31.16 -13.52 -15.91
N ARG A 298 -30.10 -12.93 -16.46
CA ARG A 298 -29.00 -13.58 -17.18
C ARG A 298 -27.67 -13.13 -16.59
N LEU A 299 -26.62 -13.91 -16.81
CA LEU A 299 -25.26 -13.56 -16.41
C LEU A 299 -24.41 -13.28 -17.65
N ARG A 300 -23.75 -12.11 -17.65
CA ARG A 300 -22.76 -11.70 -18.65
C ARG A 300 -21.45 -12.45 -18.44
N LEU A 301 -21.07 -13.34 -19.34
CA LEU A 301 -19.75 -13.97 -19.40
C LEU A 301 -18.83 -13.21 -20.38
N LEU A 302 -17.63 -13.73 -20.66
CA LEU A 302 -16.67 -13.08 -21.58
C LEU A 302 -17.28 -12.75 -22.94
N ALA A 303 -17.84 -13.74 -23.64
CA ALA A 303 -18.30 -13.61 -25.02
C ALA A 303 -19.75 -14.04 -25.24
N GLU A 304 -20.53 -14.20 -24.16
CA GLU A 304 -21.93 -14.60 -24.23
C GLU A 304 -22.70 -14.18 -22.98
N GLU A 305 -24.03 -14.31 -23.03
CA GLU A 305 -24.92 -14.20 -21.88
C GLU A 305 -25.63 -15.53 -21.69
N VAL A 306 -25.57 -16.06 -20.46
CA VAL A 306 -26.19 -17.35 -20.11
C VAL A 306 -27.40 -17.15 -19.19
N PRO A 307 -28.34 -18.11 -19.13
CA PRO A 307 -29.35 -18.12 -18.06
C PRO A 307 -28.67 -18.01 -16.68
N MET A 308 -29.25 -17.24 -15.76
CA MET A 308 -28.60 -16.96 -14.46
C MET A 308 -28.25 -18.26 -13.71
N PRO A 309 -26.96 -18.56 -13.49
CA PRO A 309 -26.53 -19.69 -12.69
C PRO A 309 -26.55 -19.28 -11.21
N TRP A 310 -27.66 -19.59 -10.54
CA TRP A 310 -27.93 -19.16 -9.17
C TRP A 310 -26.96 -19.73 -8.13
N ASP A 311 -26.30 -20.85 -8.42
CA ASP A 311 -25.35 -21.54 -7.56
C ASP A 311 -23.88 -21.15 -7.80
N TRP A 312 -23.60 -20.25 -8.74
CA TRP A 312 -22.27 -19.67 -8.96
C TRP A 312 -22.01 -18.51 -7.99
N PRO A 313 -20.74 -18.15 -7.72
CA PRO A 313 -20.43 -17.01 -6.88
C PRO A 313 -20.97 -15.72 -7.50
N VAL A 314 -21.46 -14.82 -6.67
CA VAL A 314 -21.74 -13.45 -7.10
C VAL A 314 -20.42 -12.70 -7.32
N GLU A 315 -20.33 -11.95 -8.41
CA GLU A 315 -19.20 -11.05 -8.67
C GLU A 315 -19.63 -9.60 -8.39
N THR A 316 -18.89 -8.92 -7.51
CA THR A 316 -19.21 -7.59 -6.98
C THR A 316 -17.96 -6.74 -6.83
N ASN A 317 -18.13 -5.43 -6.72
CA ASN A 317 -17.08 -4.58 -6.16
C ASN A 317 -17.07 -4.68 -4.61
N PHE A 318 -16.14 -3.99 -3.97
CA PHE A 318 -16.01 -4.01 -2.51
C PHE A 318 -17.23 -3.39 -1.81
N HIS A 319 -17.76 -2.27 -2.35
CA HIS A 319 -18.89 -1.56 -1.73
C HIS A 319 -20.15 -2.42 -1.66
N GLU A 320 -20.46 -3.14 -2.74
CA GLU A 320 -21.57 -4.08 -2.83
C GLU A 320 -21.39 -5.24 -1.84
N ALA A 321 -20.19 -5.84 -1.78
CA ALA A 321 -19.87 -6.91 -0.83
C ALA A 321 -20.04 -6.46 0.63
N LYS A 322 -19.55 -5.25 0.95
CA LYS A 322 -19.67 -4.66 2.29
C LYS A 322 -21.14 -4.33 2.63
N ALA A 323 -21.90 -3.78 1.69
CA ALA A 323 -23.32 -3.48 1.89
C ALA A 323 -24.16 -4.74 2.12
N PHE A 324 -23.87 -5.82 1.41
CA PHE A 324 -24.46 -7.13 1.67
C PHE A 324 -24.16 -7.62 3.10
N CYS A 325 -22.90 -7.54 3.54
CA CYS A 325 -22.54 -7.95 4.90
C CYS A 325 -23.28 -7.12 5.96
N ASN A 326 -23.37 -5.80 5.78
CA ASN A 326 -24.11 -4.91 6.67
C ASN A 326 -25.61 -5.26 6.72
N TRP A 327 -26.20 -5.60 5.57
CA TRP A 327 -27.58 -6.08 5.49
C TRP A 327 -27.75 -7.40 6.23
N LEU A 328 -26.89 -8.38 5.98
CA LEU A 328 -26.96 -9.69 6.62
C LEU A 328 -26.74 -9.58 8.14
N ALA A 329 -25.86 -8.68 8.60
CA ALA A 329 -25.68 -8.35 10.01
C ALA A 329 -26.99 -7.83 10.63
N ARG A 330 -27.67 -6.90 9.95
CA ARG A 330 -28.95 -6.35 10.40
C ARG A 330 -30.05 -7.42 10.46
N GLN A 331 -30.14 -8.28 9.45
CA GLN A 331 -31.16 -9.34 9.37
C GLN A 331 -30.93 -10.44 10.41
N SER A 332 -29.68 -10.84 10.64
CA SER A 332 -29.34 -11.94 11.54
C SER A 332 -29.14 -11.52 13.00
N GLY A 333 -28.88 -10.23 13.27
CA GLY A 333 -28.44 -9.74 14.58
C GLY A 333 -27.02 -10.17 14.95
N GLN A 334 -26.26 -10.74 14.01
CA GLN A 334 -24.89 -11.21 14.20
C GLN A 334 -23.88 -10.20 13.63
N PRO A 335 -22.64 -10.15 14.14
CA PRO A 335 -21.60 -9.25 13.63
C PRO A 335 -21.00 -9.78 12.31
N VAL A 336 -21.80 -9.73 11.24
CA VAL A 336 -21.41 -10.19 9.90
C VAL A 336 -20.57 -9.11 9.21
N ARG A 337 -19.43 -9.51 8.65
CA ARG A 337 -18.51 -8.61 7.92
C ARG A 337 -17.68 -9.37 6.89
N LEU A 338 -16.91 -8.65 6.07
CA LEU A 338 -15.88 -9.30 5.26
C LEU A 338 -14.71 -9.73 6.18
N PRO A 339 -13.95 -10.78 5.82
CA PRO A 339 -12.78 -11.21 6.57
C PRO A 339 -11.67 -10.15 6.51
N SER A 340 -10.82 -10.12 7.54
CA SER A 340 -9.49 -9.50 7.44
C SER A 340 -8.52 -10.40 6.66
N GLU A 341 -7.37 -9.87 6.25
CA GLU A 341 -6.26 -10.66 5.70
C GLU A 341 -5.82 -11.76 6.67
N ASP A 342 -5.70 -11.43 7.95
CA ASP A 342 -5.32 -12.39 8.99
C ASP A 342 -6.33 -13.53 9.12
N GLU A 343 -7.63 -13.20 9.11
CA GLU A 343 -8.69 -14.20 9.15
C GLU A 343 -8.69 -15.07 7.89
N TRP A 344 -8.50 -14.49 6.71
CA TRP A 344 -8.39 -15.27 5.46
C TRP A 344 -7.21 -16.25 5.52
N HIS A 345 -6.06 -15.83 6.05
CA HIS A 345 -4.93 -16.73 6.26
C HIS A 345 -5.20 -17.80 7.33
N ALA A 346 -5.97 -17.50 8.37
CA ALA A 346 -6.45 -18.51 9.33
C ALA A 346 -7.37 -19.55 8.66
N LEU A 347 -8.24 -19.14 7.73
CA LEU A 347 -9.03 -20.06 6.90
C LEU A 347 -8.12 -20.97 6.07
N ARG A 348 -7.07 -20.41 5.45
CA ARG A 348 -6.09 -21.17 4.63
C ARG A 348 -5.31 -22.18 5.46
N GLN A 349 -4.90 -21.81 6.67
CA GLN A 349 -4.25 -22.73 7.60
C GLN A 349 -5.18 -23.89 7.99
N LEU A 350 -6.43 -23.59 8.35
CA LEU A 350 -7.43 -24.59 8.70
C LEU A 350 -7.77 -25.53 7.53
N ALA A 351 -7.82 -24.98 6.30
CA ALA A 351 -8.10 -25.74 5.10
C ALA A 351 -6.92 -26.62 4.62
N GLY A 352 -5.70 -26.38 5.12
CA GLY A 352 -4.50 -27.09 4.69
C GLY A 352 -4.05 -26.76 3.25
N VAL A 353 -4.49 -25.63 2.68
CA VAL A 353 -4.10 -25.20 1.33
C VAL A 353 -2.66 -24.69 1.36
N ALA A 354 -1.73 -25.22 0.57
CA ALA A 354 -0.32 -24.81 0.59
C ALA A 354 -0.06 -23.45 -0.09
N ASP A 355 0.97 -22.72 0.36
CA ASP A 355 1.33 -21.38 -0.15
C ASP A 355 2.00 -21.37 -1.53
N GLY A 356 2.52 -22.53 -1.96
CA GLY A 356 3.26 -22.67 -3.21
C GLY A 356 2.38 -22.87 -4.45
N PRO A 357 3.01 -23.08 -5.61
CA PRO A 357 2.31 -23.43 -6.85
C PRO A 357 1.42 -24.67 -6.69
N GLN A 358 0.26 -24.67 -7.35
CA GLN A 358 -0.71 -25.76 -7.29
C GLN A 358 -0.33 -26.90 -8.25
N PRO A 359 -0.75 -28.16 -7.97
CA PRO A 359 -0.57 -29.26 -8.92
C PRO A 359 -1.34 -29.01 -10.23
N GLN A 360 -1.05 -29.79 -11.27
CA GLN A 360 -1.77 -29.74 -12.54
C GLN A 360 -2.59 -31.02 -12.77
N PRO A 361 -3.93 -30.94 -12.93
CA PRO A 361 -4.76 -29.75 -12.73
C PRO A 361 -4.88 -29.37 -11.25
N ALA A 362 -5.13 -28.09 -10.97
CA ALA A 362 -5.31 -27.55 -9.64
C ALA A 362 -6.63 -28.08 -9.03
N PRO A 363 -6.67 -28.34 -7.69
CA PRO A 363 -7.89 -28.70 -6.98
C PRO A 363 -8.78 -27.46 -6.69
N ALA A 364 -8.86 -26.56 -7.67
CA ALA A 364 -9.54 -25.28 -7.64
C ALA A 364 -9.79 -24.81 -9.08
N ASN A 365 -10.81 -23.98 -9.30
CA ASN A 365 -10.98 -23.28 -10.58
C ASN A 365 -10.00 -22.09 -10.66
N ILE A 366 -8.76 -22.33 -11.05
CA ILE A 366 -7.65 -21.35 -11.08
C ILE A 366 -6.68 -21.72 -12.19
N GLU A 367 -5.75 -20.83 -12.56
CA GLU A 367 -4.71 -21.08 -13.59
C GLU A 367 -5.25 -21.47 -14.98
N LEU A 368 -6.55 -21.22 -15.24
CA LEU A 368 -7.27 -21.67 -16.44
C LEU A 368 -7.24 -23.20 -16.67
N ASP A 369 -7.08 -23.99 -15.61
CA ASP A 369 -7.04 -25.45 -15.71
C ASP A 369 -8.40 -26.08 -16.05
N HIS A 370 -9.49 -25.38 -15.73
CA HIS A 370 -10.85 -25.93 -15.87
C HIS A 370 -11.70 -25.12 -16.85
N TRP A 371 -12.05 -23.87 -16.51
CA TRP A 371 -12.99 -23.06 -17.29
C TRP A 371 -12.58 -21.59 -17.39
N ALA A 372 -13.03 -20.93 -18.45
CA ALA A 372 -12.93 -19.49 -18.65
C ALA A 372 -14.12 -18.73 -18.05
N SER A 373 -14.54 -19.12 -16.84
CA SER A 373 -15.61 -18.49 -16.07
C SER A 373 -15.60 -19.02 -14.63
N PRO A 374 -16.37 -18.40 -13.72
CA PRO A 374 -16.73 -19.05 -12.47
C PRO A 374 -17.49 -20.38 -12.71
N CYS A 375 -17.63 -21.17 -11.64
CA CYS A 375 -18.38 -22.42 -11.60
C CYS A 375 -19.20 -22.51 -10.29
N PRO A 376 -20.03 -23.56 -10.09
CA PRO A 376 -20.80 -23.72 -8.86
C PRO A 376 -19.94 -23.64 -7.60
N VAL A 377 -20.38 -22.90 -6.57
CA VAL A 377 -19.61 -22.67 -5.33
C VAL A 377 -19.40 -23.94 -4.50
N THR A 378 -20.03 -25.05 -4.89
CA THR A 378 -19.94 -26.36 -4.24
C THR A 378 -18.91 -27.27 -4.89
N ARG A 379 -18.27 -26.84 -5.98
CA ARG A 379 -17.45 -27.71 -6.84
C ARG A 379 -16.12 -28.13 -6.20
N PHE A 380 -15.38 -27.18 -5.63
CA PHE A 380 -14.03 -27.45 -5.11
C PHE A 380 -13.98 -27.30 -3.59
N ALA A 381 -14.09 -28.42 -2.88
CA ALA A 381 -13.90 -28.46 -1.43
C ALA A 381 -12.41 -28.41 -1.07
N GLN A 382 -12.06 -27.54 -0.11
CA GLN A 382 -10.72 -27.28 0.42
C GLN A 382 -10.82 -27.25 1.95
N GLY A 383 -10.55 -28.39 2.57
CA GLY A 383 -10.84 -28.61 3.99
C GLY A 383 -12.33 -28.43 4.29
N PRO A 384 -12.72 -27.61 5.29
CA PRO A 384 -14.12 -27.39 5.61
C PRO A 384 -14.81 -26.34 4.72
N PHE A 385 -14.06 -25.64 3.85
CA PHE A 385 -14.56 -24.60 2.95
C PHE A 385 -14.64 -25.10 1.50
N CYS A 386 -15.30 -24.32 0.64
CA CYS A 386 -15.19 -24.47 -0.82
C CYS A 386 -14.71 -23.15 -1.43
N ASP A 387 -13.88 -23.23 -2.47
CA ASP A 387 -13.32 -22.07 -3.17
C ASP A 387 -12.64 -21.06 -2.21
N LEU A 388 -11.73 -21.54 -1.36
CA LEU A 388 -10.85 -20.66 -0.61
C LEU A 388 -9.77 -20.08 -1.54
N ILE A 389 -9.26 -20.89 -2.46
CA ILE A 389 -8.54 -20.44 -3.66
C ILE A 389 -9.35 -20.75 -4.92
N GLY A 390 -9.20 -19.89 -5.93
CA GLY A 390 -9.86 -20.00 -7.22
C GLY A 390 -11.33 -19.60 -7.23
N ASN A 391 -11.97 -19.84 -8.36
CA ASN A 391 -13.30 -19.42 -8.75
C ASN A 391 -13.39 -17.90 -8.90
N VAL A 392 -13.37 -17.14 -7.81
CA VAL A 392 -13.29 -15.67 -7.83
C VAL A 392 -12.39 -15.19 -6.69
N TRP A 393 -11.74 -14.05 -6.90
CA TRP A 393 -11.07 -13.32 -5.82
C TRP A 393 -12.05 -13.02 -4.69
N GLN A 394 -11.56 -12.97 -3.45
CA GLN A 394 -12.36 -12.64 -2.27
C GLN A 394 -11.98 -11.28 -1.71
N TRP A 395 -12.94 -10.35 -1.67
CA TRP A 395 -12.77 -9.05 -1.01
C TRP A 395 -12.55 -9.18 0.50
N LEU A 396 -11.58 -8.43 1.02
CA LEU A 396 -11.26 -8.33 2.44
C LEU A 396 -11.48 -6.91 2.98
N GLU A 397 -11.77 -6.75 4.27
CA GLU A 397 -11.85 -5.41 4.90
C GLU A 397 -10.50 -4.73 5.03
N THR A 398 -9.42 -5.52 5.02
CA THR A 398 -8.05 -5.04 5.18
C THR A 398 -7.64 -4.19 3.96
N PRO A 399 -7.38 -2.88 4.13
CA PRO A 399 -6.72 -2.09 3.10
C PRO A 399 -5.30 -2.63 2.85
N THR A 400 -4.74 -2.39 1.67
CA THR A 400 -3.34 -2.73 1.43
C THR A 400 -2.40 -1.85 2.27
N TYR A 401 -1.33 -2.45 2.76
CA TYR A 401 -0.37 -1.83 3.67
C TYR A 401 1.00 -2.51 3.58
N PRO A 402 2.10 -1.78 3.86
CA PRO A 402 3.42 -2.37 3.87
C PRO A 402 3.64 -3.16 5.16
N PHE A 403 4.15 -4.38 5.01
CA PHE A 403 4.64 -5.13 6.15
C PHE A 403 5.83 -4.43 6.81
N PRO A 404 6.05 -4.63 8.12
CA PRO A 404 7.34 -4.33 8.73
C PRO A 404 8.49 -4.91 7.90
N GLY A 405 9.50 -4.09 7.55
CA GLY A 405 10.59 -4.50 6.66
C GLY A 405 10.29 -4.43 5.15
N PHE A 406 9.13 -3.88 4.75
CA PHE A 406 8.82 -3.60 3.34
C PHE A 406 9.90 -2.73 2.70
N ALA A 407 10.30 -3.09 1.48
CA ALA A 407 11.21 -2.32 0.66
C ALA A 407 10.70 -2.31 -0.78
N VAL A 408 10.68 -1.12 -1.37
CA VAL A 408 10.27 -0.91 -2.77
C VAL A 408 11.26 -1.59 -3.71
N HIS A 409 10.76 -2.25 -4.75
CA HIS A 409 11.63 -2.83 -5.78
C HIS A 409 12.25 -1.71 -6.64
N PRO A 410 13.58 -1.64 -6.81
CA PRO A 410 14.24 -0.50 -7.49
C PRO A 410 13.86 -0.32 -8.97
N PHE A 411 13.51 -1.41 -9.67
CA PHE A 411 13.08 -1.36 -11.07
C PHE A 411 11.58 -1.09 -11.27
N TYR A 412 10.77 -1.08 -10.20
CA TYR A 412 9.33 -0.80 -10.30
C TYR A 412 8.82 -0.17 -9.01
N ASP A 413 9.15 1.11 -8.82
CA ASP A 413 8.99 1.83 -7.57
C ASP A 413 7.58 2.39 -7.30
N ASP A 414 6.77 2.44 -8.34
CA ASP A 414 5.38 2.93 -8.35
C ASP A 414 4.33 1.80 -8.43
N PHE A 415 4.71 0.52 -8.38
CA PHE A 415 3.76 -0.59 -8.44
C PHE A 415 2.81 -0.65 -7.23
N THR A 416 3.38 -0.78 -6.02
CA THR A 416 2.58 -0.93 -4.80
C THR A 416 2.39 0.39 -4.07
N THR A 417 3.43 1.21 -3.98
CA THR A 417 3.46 2.32 -3.02
C THR A 417 2.29 3.31 -3.15
N PRO A 418 1.76 3.63 -4.35
CA PRO A 418 0.58 4.49 -4.47
C PRO A 418 -0.68 3.87 -3.86
N THR A 419 -0.75 2.53 -3.76
CA THR A 419 -1.93 1.83 -3.25
C THR A 419 -2.06 1.90 -1.72
N PHE A 420 -1.00 2.30 -0.98
CA PHE A 420 -1.00 2.46 0.48
C PHE A 420 -1.74 3.72 0.97
N ASP A 421 -2.80 4.11 0.27
CA ASP A 421 -3.57 5.34 0.48
C ASP A 421 -4.84 5.14 1.33
N GLY A 422 -5.05 3.92 1.85
CA GLY A 422 -6.24 3.56 2.62
C GLY A 422 -7.53 3.47 1.79
N ARG A 423 -7.44 3.50 0.46
CA ARG A 423 -8.57 3.43 -0.48
C ARG A 423 -8.52 2.19 -1.40
N HIS A 424 -7.46 1.37 -1.29
CA HIS A 424 -7.37 0.06 -1.93
C HIS A 424 -7.56 -1.03 -0.89
N ASN A 425 -8.41 -2.00 -1.22
CA ASN A 425 -8.68 -3.15 -0.36
C ASN A 425 -8.06 -4.41 -0.94
N LEU A 426 -7.52 -5.25 -0.06
CA LEU A 426 -6.93 -6.51 -0.45
C LEU A 426 -8.00 -7.46 -0.99
N ILE A 427 -7.61 -8.21 -2.01
CA ILE A 427 -8.31 -9.39 -2.50
C ILE A 427 -7.40 -10.61 -2.40
N LYS A 428 -7.96 -11.76 -2.04
CA LYS A 428 -7.19 -13.01 -1.86
C LYS A 428 -7.82 -14.20 -2.59
N GLY A 429 -6.98 -15.20 -2.87
CA GLY A 429 -7.39 -16.52 -3.36
C GLY A 429 -7.29 -16.74 -4.87
N GLY A 430 -7.13 -15.70 -5.69
CA GLY A 430 -7.15 -15.82 -7.14
C GLY A 430 -8.55 -16.09 -7.71
N SER A 431 -8.75 -15.77 -8.97
CA SER A 431 -9.93 -16.14 -9.76
C SER A 431 -9.62 -17.28 -10.74
N TRP A 432 -10.63 -17.72 -11.49
CA TRP A 432 -10.49 -18.73 -12.55
C TRP A 432 -9.42 -18.40 -13.61
N ILE A 433 -9.10 -17.11 -13.82
CA ILE A 433 -8.07 -16.67 -14.78
C ILE A 433 -6.71 -16.35 -14.14
N SER A 434 -6.66 -16.22 -12.82
CA SER A 434 -5.42 -15.87 -12.12
C SER A 434 -4.36 -16.96 -12.32
N CYS A 435 -3.20 -16.55 -12.81
CA CYS A 435 -2.05 -17.40 -13.15
C CYS A 435 -0.80 -16.92 -12.40
N GLY A 436 0.23 -17.75 -12.31
CA GLY A 436 1.50 -17.33 -11.74
C GLY A 436 1.39 -16.89 -10.28
N ASN A 437 1.96 -15.73 -9.98
CA ASN A 437 1.88 -15.12 -8.66
C ASN A 437 0.42 -14.88 -8.25
N GLN A 438 -0.46 -14.41 -9.15
CA GLN A 438 -1.88 -14.18 -8.83
C GLN A 438 -2.62 -15.43 -8.30
N ALA A 439 -2.13 -16.63 -8.64
CA ALA A 439 -2.71 -17.88 -8.20
C ALA A 439 -2.25 -18.33 -6.79
N LEU A 440 -1.22 -17.68 -6.23
CA LEU A 440 -0.64 -18.10 -4.96
C LEU A 440 -1.43 -17.55 -3.76
N PRO A 441 -1.68 -18.36 -2.72
CA PRO A 441 -2.33 -17.90 -1.49
C PRO A 441 -1.57 -16.77 -0.77
N VAL A 442 -0.26 -16.67 -0.95
CA VAL A 442 0.58 -15.65 -0.32
C VAL A 442 0.47 -14.29 -0.98
N SER A 443 0.05 -14.23 -2.24
CA SER A 443 0.07 -12.99 -3.01
C SER A 443 -0.90 -11.95 -2.49
N ARG A 444 -0.50 -10.69 -2.58
CA ARG A 444 -1.25 -9.55 -2.04
C ARG A 444 -1.57 -8.59 -3.16
N TYR A 445 -2.80 -8.71 -3.66
CA TYR A 445 -3.35 -7.82 -4.66
C TYR A 445 -4.37 -6.90 -4.02
N ALA A 446 -4.39 -5.64 -4.46
CA ALA A 446 -5.28 -4.62 -3.95
C ALA A 446 -5.85 -3.81 -5.10
N PHE A 447 -7.10 -3.42 -4.99
CA PHE A 447 -7.77 -2.62 -6.00
C PHE A 447 -8.63 -1.54 -5.35
N ARG A 448 -8.88 -0.45 -6.11
CA ARG A 448 -9.90 0.53 -5.73
C ARG A 448 -11.24 -0.17 -5.51
N ARG A 449 -11.92 0.21 -4.43
CA ARG A 449 -13.17 -0.42 -3.98
C ARG A 449 -14.31 -0.41 -5.00
N HIS A 450 -14.28 0.51 -5.95
CA HIS A 450 -15.31 0.68 -6.97
C HIS A 450 -14.98 0.01 -8.32
N PHE A 451 -13.74 -0.46 -8.53
CA PHE A 451 -13.39 -1.19 -9.75
C PHE A 451 -13.84 -2.64 -9.67
N PHE A 452 -14.30 -3.16 -10.80
CA PHE A 452 -14.69 -4.55 -10.94
C PHE A 452 -13.45 -5.38 -11.26
N GLN A 453 -13.39 -6.54 -10.63
CA GLN A 453 -12.46 -7.63 -10.91
C GLN A 453 -13.28 -8.91 -11.05
N HIS A 454 -12.65 -10.05 -11.34
CA HIS A 454 -13.26 -11.37 -11.13
C HIS A 454 -13.32 -11.69 -9.63
N ALA A 455 -14.04 -10.84 -8.89
CA ALA A 455 -14.06 -10.82 -7.43
C ALA A 455 -15.49 -10.95 -6.92
N GLY A 456 -15.66 -11.84 -5.94
CA GLY A 456 -16.82 -11.93 -5.07
C GLY A 456 -16.36 -11.82 -3.62
N PHE A 457 -17.02 -12.53 -2.72
CA PHE A 457 -16.64 -12.50 -1.31
C PHE A 457 -17.18 -13.69 -0.52
N ARG A 458 -16.56 -13.88 0.64
CA ARG A 458 -17.01 -14.71 1.75
C ARG A 458 -17.23 -13.79 2.93
N TYR A 459 -18.28 -14.04 3.72
CA TYR A 459 -18.45 -13.32 4.99
C TYR A 459 -18.00 -14.15 6.18
N VAL A 460 -17.67 -13.44 7.25
CA VAL A 460 -17.39 -13.99 8.57
C VAL A 460 -18.36 -13.43 9.59
N VAL A 461 -18.54 -14.14 10.70
CA VAL A 461 -19.24 -13.70 11.91
C VAL A 461 -18.21 -13.62 13.02
N SER A 462 -17.90 -12.41 13.48
CA SER A 462 -16.84 -12.18 14.45
C SER A 462 -17.12 -10.96 15.32
N HIS A 463 -17.07 -11.13 16.64
CA HIS A 463 -17.15 -10.02 17.60
C HIS A 463 -15.82 -9.26 17.71
N ALA A 464 -14.71 -9.85 17.24
CA ALA A 464 -13.45 -9.15 17.14
C ALA A 464 -13.55 -8.10 16.02
N ARG A 465 -13.19 -6.86 16.36
CA ARG A 465 -13.06 -5.79 15.37
C ARG A 465 -11.88 -6.13 14.46
N ALA A 466 -12.08 -6.03 13.15
CA ALA A 466 -10.95 -5.97 12.23
C ALA A 466 -10.16 -4.71 12.57
N GLN A 467 -8.91 -4.86 12.99
CA GLN A 467 -8.02 -3.72 13.17
C GLN A 467 -7.45 -3.37 11.79
N PRO A 468 -7.73 -2.17 11.24
CA PRO A 468 -7.11 -1.77 10.00
C PRO A 468 -5.59 -1.67 10.24
N PRO A 469 -4.77 -2.30 9.38
CA PRO A 469 -3.34 -2.20 9.48
C PRO A 469 -2.88 -0.78 9.15
N GLU A 470 -1.80 -0.36 9.79
CA GLU A 470 -1.32 1.02 9.74
C GLU A 470 -0.52 1.27 8.45
N SER A 471 -1.18 1.84 7.42
CA SER A 471 -0.54 2.20 6.14
C SER A 471 -0.16 3.68 6.03
N HIS A 472 -0.43 4.50 7.05
CA HIS A 472 -0.31 5.95 6.94
C HIS A 472 1.14 6.43 6.86
N TYR A 473 1.61 6.64 5.63
CA TYR A 473 2.72 7.53 5.36
C TYR A 473 2.27 8.97 5.57
N GLU A 474 3.04 9.73 6.34
CA GLU A 474 2.90 11.17 6.35
C GLU A 474 3.45 11.74 5.05
N THR A 475 2.58 12.36 4.26
CA THR A 475 2.88 12.94 2.95
C THR A 475 2.97 14.46 2.99
N ASP A 476 2.63 15.08 4.12
CA ASP A 476 2.87 16.50 4.28
C ASP A 476 4.36 16.80 4.29
N ARG A 477 4.76 17.65 3.34
CA ARG A 477 6.14 17.99 3.14
C ARG A 477 6.81 18.53 4.41
N LEU A 478 6.17 19.45 5.13
CA LEU A 478 6.76 20.04 6.34
C LEU A 478 6.92 18.99 7.45
N VAL A 479 5.90 18.17 7.69
CA VAL A 479 5.98 17.14 8.73
C VAL A 479 7.01 16.06 8.36
N ALA A 480 7.08 15.65 7.09
CA ALA A 480 8.06 14.67 6.61
C ALA A 480 9.51 15.19 6.69
N GLU A 481 9.76 16.45 6.31
CA GLU A 481 11.07 17.12 6.49
C GLU A 481 11.49 17.11 7.96
N TYR A 482 10.57 17.36 8.90
CA TYR A 482 10.84 17.33 10.34
C TYR A 482 10.97 15.90 10.91
N CYS A 483 10.30 14.91 10.32
CA CYS A 483 10.54 13.50 10.66
C CYS A 483 11.96 13.10 10.26
N GLU A 484 12.41 13.46 9.06
CA GLU A 484 13.78 13.22 8.62
C GLU A 484 14.79 14.00 9.48
N PHE A 485 14.53 15.27 9.72
CA PHE A 485 15.38 16.12 10.57
C PHE A 485 15.58 15.52 11.96
N HIS A 486 14.53 14.94 12.56
CA HIS A 486 14.58 14.39 13.91
C HIS A 486 15.10 12.94 13.97
N TYR A 487 14.85 12.12 12.96
CA TYR A 487 15.09 10.67 13.05
C TYR A 487 16.17 10.13 12.10
N SER A 488 16.71 10.95 11.19
CA SER A 488 17.93 10.62 10.44
C SER A 488 19.18 10.67 11.34
N GLU A 489 20.23 9.92 11.01
CA GLU A 489 21.45 9.90 11.83
C GLU A 489 22.30 11.17 11.69
N ARG A 490 22.65 11.55 10.46
CA ARG A 490 23.51 12.72 10.17
C ARG A 490 23.50 13.06 8.67
N TYR A 491 23.73 14.32 8.37
CA TYR A 491 24.05 14.83 7.03
C TYR A 491 25.30 15.69 7.09
N PHE A 492 26.22 15.53 6.12
CA PHE A 492 27.47 16.31 6.05
C PHE A 492 28.27 16.29 7.36
N ASP A 493 28.31 15.14 8.04
CA ASP A 493 28.95 14.96 9.35
C ASP A 493 28.39 15.84 10.50
N VAL A 494 27.26 16.51 10.29
CA VAL A 494 26.54 17.24 11.33
C VAL A 494 25.75 16.25 12.18
N PRO A 495 25.95 16.20 13.51
CA PRO A 495 25.18 15.33 14.40
C PRO A 495 23.68 15.60 14.34
N ASN A 496 22.86 14.58 14.63
CA ASN A 496 21.41 14.76 14.79
C ASN A 496 21.11 15.82 15.87
N PHE A 497 20.42 16.89 15.48
CA PHE A 497 20.24 18.07 16.32
C PHE A 497 19.41 17.82 17.59
N PRO A 498 18.22 17.19 17.53
CA PRO A 498 17.47 16.83 18.74
C PRO A 498 18.27 16.01 19.76
N ARG A 499 19.02 15.01 19.28
CA ARG A 499 19.88 14.18 20.14
C ARG A 499 20.99 15.01 20.78
N ALA A 500 21.74 15.77 19.98
CA ALA A 500 22.84 16.59 20.48
C ALA A 500 22.36 17.65 21.50
N LEU A 501 21.16 18.19 21.28
CA LEU A 501 20.55 19.17 22.17
C LEU A 501 20.10 18.53 23.50
N ALA A 502 19.52 17.33 23.46
CA ALA A 502 19.19 16.58 24.67
C ALA A 502 20.44 16.18 25.48
N GLU A 503 21.51 15.74 24.80
CA GLU A 503 22.82 15.46 25.43
C GLU A 503 23.40 16.71 26.11
N LEU A 504 23.30 17.88 25.47
CA LEU A 504 23.71 19.16 26.06
C LEU A 504 22.87 19.51 27.30
N CYS A 505 21.55 19.32 27.24
CA CYS A 505 20.64 19.55 28.37
C CYS A 505 20.99 18.67 29.58
N ILE A 506 21.21 17.38 29.34
CA ILE A 506 21.60 16.42 30.39
C ILE A 506 22.95 16.79 30.99
N ALA A 507 23.93 17.16 30.16
CA ALA A 507 25.23 17.60 30.63
C ALA A 507 25.16 18.91 31.45
N ALA A 508 24.27 19.84 31.07
CA ALA A 508 24.07 21.09 31.79
C ALA A 508 23.38 20.90 33.16
N LEU A 509 22.49 19.91 33.26
CA LEU A 509 21.79 19.55 34.50
C LEU A 509 22.76 18.98 35.55
N GLY A 510 23.75 18.20 35.12
CA GLY A 510 24.76 17.62 36.02
C GLY A 510 24.15 16.65 37.02
N GLU A 511 24.44 16.83 38.32
CA GLU A 511 23.93 15.97 39.41
C GLU A 511 22.59 16.44 40.00
N GLN A 512 21.93 17.42 39.36
CA GLN A 512 20.62 17.89 39.84
C GLN A 512 19.53 16.82 39.64
N PRO A 513 18.42 16.88 40.40
CA PRO A 513 17.29 15.96 40.22
C PRO A 513 16.76 16.00 38.77
N ALA A 514 16.62 14.82 38.16
CA ALA A 514 16.09 14.65 36.81
C ALA A 514 14.72 13.98 36.84
N ARG A 515 13.73 14.58 37.51
CA ARG A 515 12.40 13.98 37.65
C ARG A 515 11.56 14.29 36.42
N ARG A 516 11.36 15.57 36.11
CA ARG A 516 10.47 15.99 35.02
C ARG A 516 11.15 16.96 34.07
N ALA A 517 11.14 16.65 32.78
CA ALA A 517 11.50 17.59 31.72
C ALA A 517 10.28 17.99 30.88
N LEU A 518 10.33 19.19 30.30
CA LEU A 518 9.40 19.65 29.28
C LEU A 518 10.19 20.00 28.02
N ASP A 519 9.81 19.41 26.90
CA ASP A 519 10.26 19.73 25.56
C ASP A 519 9.17 20.57 24.87
N LEU A 520 9.35 21.88 24.83
CA LEU A 520 8.37 22.85 24.34
C LEU A 520 8.73 23.28 22.91
N GLY A 521 7.80 23.08 21.98
CA GLY A 521 8.08 23.06 20.54
C GLY A 521 8.69 21.74 20.10
N CYS A 522 8.17 20.61 20.59
CA CYS A 522 8.82 19.30 20.41
C CYS A 522 8.85 18.82 18.95
N ALA A 523 8.11 19.45 18.03
CA ALA A 523 7.92 19.02 16.65
C ALA A 523 7.64 17.52 16.57
N SER A 524 8.46 16.71 15.90
CA SER A 524 8.25 15.25 15.78
C SER A 524 8.82 14.42 16.95
N GLY A 525 9.31 15.06 18.03
CA GLY A 525 9.41 14.45 19.37
C GLY A 525 10.74 13.81 19.76
N ARG A 526 11.76 13.78 18.88
CA ARG A 526 13.04 13.10 19.18
C ARG A 526 13.73 13.60 20.46
N SER A 527 13.79 14.90 20.71
CA SER A 527 14.40 15.46 21.92
C SER A 527 13.73 14.92 23.18
N SER A 528 12.40 14.82 23.18
CA SER A 528 11.62 14.26 24.29
C SER A 528 12.04 12.83 24.63
N PHE A 529 12.21 11.95 23.62
CA PHE A 529 12.68 10.58 23.83
C PHE A 529 14.13 10.53 24.32
N GLU A 530 15.02 11.36 23.79
CA GLU A 530 16.42 11.39 24.22
C GLU A 530 16.57 11.90 25.66
N LEU A 531 15.80 12.91 26.06
CA LEU A 531 15.73 13.37 27.45
C LEU A 531 15.22 12.26 28.38
N ALA A 532 14.26 11.44 27.93
CA ALA A 532 13.68 10.36 28.74
C ALA A 532 14.67 9.22 29.07
N ARG A 533 15.86 9.20 28.45
CA ARG A 533 16.98 8.36 28.91
C ARG A 533 17.42 8.73 30.33
N HIS A 534 17.39 10.02 30.66
CA HIS A 534 17.87 10.55 31.93
C HIS A 534 16.75 10.93 32.89
N PHE A 535 15.63 11.46 32.38
CA PHE A 535 14.52 11.89 33.21
C PHE A 535 13.56 10.74 33.57
N GLU A 536 12.89 10.84 34.71
CA GLU A 536 11.81 9.92 35.10
C GLU A 536 10.59 10.07 34.18
N HIS A 537 10.28 11.31 33.79
CA HIS A 537 9.17 11.64 32.88
C HIS A 537 9.49 12.87 32.01
N VAL A 538 9.05 12.84 30.74
CA VAL A 538 9.20 13.96 29.81
C VAL A 538 7.86 14.30 29.19
N THR A 539 7.48 15.58 29.23
CA THR A 539 6.31 16.09 28.51
C THR A 539 6.79 16.75 27.21
N GLY A 540 6.29 16.33 26.06
CA GLY A 540 6.46 17.04 24.79
C GLY A 540 5.24 17.89 24.47
N ILE A 541 5.42 19.16 24.13
CA ILE A 541 4.33 20.06 23.73
C ILE A 541 4.65 20.74 22.40
N ASP A 542 3.68 20.75 21.49
CA ASP A 542 3.76 21.50 20.23
C ASP A 542 2.41 22.15 19.91
N PHE A 543 2.44 23.28 19.20
CA PHE A 543 1.23 23.98 18.79
C PHE A 543 0.47 23.21 17.70
N SER A 544 1.20 22.49 16.84
CA SER A 544 0.66 21.75 15.71
C SER A 544 0.14 20.38 16.12
N ALA A 545 -1.18 20.18 15.97
CA ALA A 545 -1.80 18.86 16.13
C ALA A 545 -1.19 17.79 15.20
N ARG A 546 -0.66 18.21 14.05
CA ARG A 546 -0.05 17.30 13.05
C ARG A 546 1.25 16.72 13.57
N PHE A 547 2.09 17.56 14.18
CA PHE A 547 3.33 17.12 14.82
C PHE A 547 3.05 16.23 16.03
N ILE A 548 2.06 16.58 16.86
CA ILE A 548 1.67 15.75 18.01
C ILE A 548 1.13 14.38 17.58
N SER A 549 0.40 14.29 16.45
CA SER A 549 -0.03 13.00 15.89
C SER A 549 1.16 12.10 15.56
N VAL A 550 2.23 12.65 14.99
CA VAL A 550 3.49 11.94 14.72
C VAL A 550 4.16 11.50 16.02
N CYS A 551 4.28 12.38 17.01
CA CYS A 551 4.90 12.03 18.29
C CYS A 551 4.16 10.90 19.02
N THR A 552 2.83 11.02 19.09
CA THR A 552 1.95 10.03 19.73
C THR A 552 2.10 8.68 19.04
N ARG A 553 2.07 8.69 17.70
CA ARG A 553 2.30 7.49 16.88
C ARG A 553 3.65 6.84 17.17
N MET A 554 4.72 7.63 17.22
CA MET A 554 6.06 7.12 17.53
C MET A 554 6.13 6.54 18.95
N ALA A 555 5.49 7.17 19.94
CA ALA A 555 5.48 6.70 21.33
C ALA A 555 4.68 5.40 21.51
N GLU A 556 3.51 5.30 20.87
CA GLU A 556 2.61 4.15 21.00
C GLU A 556 3.06 2.94 20.16
N GLN A 557 3.52 3.19 18.93
CA GLN A 557 3.82 2.13 17.96
C GLN A 557 5.32 1.85 17.82
N GLY A 558 6.17 2.73 18.36
CA GLY A 558 7.63 2.63 18.23
C GLY A 558 8.15 2.83 16.80
N ARG A 559 7.34 3.33 15.87
CA ARG A 559 7.72 3.53 14.47
C ARG A 559 7.05 4.74 13.81
N LEU A 560 7.71 5.27 12.77
CA LEU A 560 7.21 6.34 11.90
C LEU A 560 7.48 6.03 10.44
N ARG A 561 6.51 6.36 9.58
CA ARG A 561 6.56 6.22 8.12
C ARG A 561 6.25 7.57 7.45
N TYR A 562 7.10 8.04 6.54
CA TYR A 562 6.93 9.33 5.85
C TYR A 562 7.56 9.31 4.45
N THR A 563 7.15 10.22 3.58
CA THR A 563 7.70 10.38 2.22
C THR A 563 8.59 11.61 2.10
N LEU A 564 9.77 11.47 1.50
CA LEU A 564 10.67 12.59 1.22
C LEU A 564 10.72 12.87 -0.27
N VAL A 565 10.60 14.13 -0.66
CA VAL A 565 10.79 14.55 -2.04
C VAL A 565 12.24 14.31 -2.46
N GLU A 566 12.44 13.61 -3.57
CA GLU A 566 13.75 13.46 -4.19
C GLU A 566 13.99 14.57 -5.22
N GLU A 567 13.05 14.70 -6.16
CA GLU A 567 13.07 15.65 -7.28
C GLU A 567 11.67 15.77 -7.91
N GLY A 568 11.14 17.00 -8.05
CA GLY A 568 9.80 17.20 -8.60
C GLY A 568 8.72 16.47 -7.79
N GLU A 569 7.98 15.58 -8.45
CA GLU A 569 6.95 14.72 -7.85
C GLU A 569 7.50 13.38 -7.35
N LEU A 570 8.78 13.08 -7.63
CA LEU A 570 9.43 11.84 -7.20
C LEU A 570 9.69 11.89 -5.70
N VAL A 571 9.30 10.83 -5.00
CA VAL A 571 9.46 10.69 -3.54
C VAL A 571 10.15 9.38 -3.18
N THR A 572 10.81 9.36 -2.02
CA THR A 572 11.25 8.12 -1.35
C THR A 572 10.46 7.89 -0.07
N TYR A 573 10.08 6.65 0.17
CA TYR A 573 9.40 6.21 1.38
C TYR A 573 10.42 5.85 2.46
N ARG A 574 10.23 6.36 3.67
CA ARG A 574 11.11 6.12 4.82
C ARG A 574 10.33 5.50 5.97
N GLU A 575 10.99 4.57 6.66
CA GLU A 575 10.57 4.04 7.97
C GLU A 575 11.69 4.30 8.99
N ARG A 576 11.31 4.65 10.22
CA ARG A 576 12.21 4.81 11.37
C ARG A 576 11.57 4.20 12.60
N THR A 577 12.34 3.47 13.41
CA THR A 577 11.83 2.87 14.63
C THR A 577 12.60 3.32 15.87
N LEU A 578 11.92 3.40 17.03
CA LEU A 578 12.58 3.65 18.31
C LEU A 578 13.56 2.53 18.68
N ALA A 579 13.33 1.30 18.22
CA ALA A 579 14.20 0.17 18.46
C ALA A 579 15.57 0.36 17.80
N GLU A 580 15.61 0.72 16.51
CA GLU A 580 16.86 1.03 15.78
C GLU A 580 17.65 2.15 16.43
N LEU A 581 16.96 3.08 17.08
CA LEU A 581 17.53 4.25 17.74
C LEU A 581 17.92 3.99 19.21
N GLY A 582 17.66 2.79 19.74
CA GLY A 582 17.89 2.44 21.14
C GLY A 582 17.05 3.25 22.13
N LEU A 583 15.83 3.63 21.74
CA LEU A 583 14.89 4.48 22.47
C LEU A 583 13.57 3.79 22.83
N ALA A 584 13.38 2.52 22.46
CA ALA A 584 12.11 1.81 22.71
C ALA A 584 11.70 1.78 24.20
N GLU A 585 12.66 1.53 25.10
CA GLU A 585 12.41 1.40 26.55
C GLU A 585 11.97 2.69 27.23
N VAL A 586 12.29 3.85 26.64
CA VAL A 586 11.98 5.17 27.20
C VAL A 586 10.67 5.73 26.68
N ALA A 587 10.04 5.11 25.67
CA ALA A 587 8.79 5.57 25.08
C ALA A 587 7.68 5.77 26.13
N ARG A 588 7.56 4.83 27.07
CA ARG A 588 6.59 4.87 28.19
C ARG A 588 6.78 6.01 29.19
N LYS A 589 7.90 6.74 29.12
CA LYS A 589 8.19 7.88 29.99
C LYS A 589 7.81 9.21 29.35
N VAL A 590 7.33 9.21 28.11
CA VAL A 590 7.07 10.42 27.33
C VAL A 590 5.58 10.56 27.05
N ASP A 591 5.01 11.71 27.38
CA ASP A 591 3.64 12.08 26.99
C ASP A 591 3.68 13.30 26.07
N PHE A 592 2.82 13.32 25.05
CA PHE A 592 2.73 14.41 24.08
C PHE A 592 1.38 15.13 24.15
N PHE A 593 1.41 16.46 24.11
CA PHE A 593 0.21 17.29 24.16
C PHE A 593 0.24 18.41 23.12
N GLN A 594 -0.90 18.69 22.52
CA GLN A 594 -1.06 19.95 21.79
C GLN A 594 -1.21 21.10 22.79
N GLY A 595 -0.40 22.15 22.62
CA GLY A 595 -0.43 23.31 23.52
C GLY A 595 0.24 24.54 22.95
N ASP A 596 -0.17 25.69 23.48
CA ASP A 596 0.39 26.99 23.12
C ASP A 596 1.44 27.40 24.16
N ALA A 597 2.69 27.58 23.72
CA ALA A 597 3.80 28.00 24.57
C ALA A 597 3.58 29.39 25.20
N CYS A 598 2.86 30.28 24.54
CA CYS A 598 2.51 31.60 25.06
C CYS A 598 1.32 31.57 26.04
N ASN A 599 0.59 30.44 26.11
CA ASN A 599 -0.59 30.26 26.96
C ASN A 599 -0.70 28.83 27.51
N LEU A 600 0.36 28.36 28.18
CA LEU A 600 0.39 27.00 28.74
C LEU A 600 -0.61 26.83 29.89
N LYS A 601 -1.35 25.72 29.87
CA LYS A 601 -2.29 25.36 30.96
C LYS A 601 -1.55 25.22 32.30
N PRO A 602 -2.20 25.58 33.43
CA PRO A 602 -1.56 25.54 34.76
C PRO A 602 -0.94 24.20 35.18
N LEU A 603 -1.43 23.09 34.64
CA LEU A 603 -0.96 21.73 34.96
C LEU A 603 0.49 21.47 34.50
N PHE A 604 1.01 22.23 33.54
CA PHE A 604 2.36 22.08 33.03
C PHE A 604 3.37 22.86 33.89
N SER A 605 3.62 22.39 35.11
CA SER A 605 4.58 22.98 36.04
C SER A 605 5.38 21.93 36.81
N GLY A 606 6.44 22.36 37.49
CA GLY A 606 7.26 21.51 38.36
C GLY A 606 8.33 20.75 37.59
N TYR A 607 8.88 21.35 36.54
CA TYR A 607 9.92 20.77 35.71
C TYR A 607 11.32 21.12 36.23
N ASP A 608 12.23 20.15 36.22
CA ASP A 608 13.64 20.37 36.54
C ASP A 608 14.41 20.90 35.32
N LEU A 609 13.88 20.65 34.11
CA LEU A 609 14.40 21.16 32.84
C LEU A 609 13.24 21.55 31.91
N ILE A 610 13.31 22.73 31.29
CA ILE A 610 12.51 23.08 30.11
C ILE A 610 13.46 23.33 28.94
N LEU A 611 13.26 22.58 27.86
CA LEU A 611 13.91 22.79 26.57
C LEU A 611 12.94 23.54 25.64
N ALA A 612 13.40 24.66 25.07
CA ALA A 612 12.69 25.40 24.02
C ALA A 612 13.58 25.45 22.77
N ALA A 613 13.41 24.45 21.89
CA ALA A 613 14.25 24.24 20.72
C ALA A 613 13.62 24.83 19.45
N ASN A 614 14.32 25.74 18.77
CA ASN A 614 13.88 26.49 17.57
C ASN A 614 12.47 27.10 17.72
N LEU A 615 12.13 27.50 18.95
CA LEU A 615 10.78 27.90 19.33
C LEU A 615 10.61 29.43 19.30
N ILE A 616 11.49 30.17 19.97
CA ILE A 616 11.22 31.56 20.36
C ILE A 616 11.05 32.51 19.17
N ASP A 617 11.72 32.25 18.04
CA ASP A 617 11.60 33.04 16.81
C ASP A 617 10.38 32.66 15.95
N ARG A 618 9.59 31.67 16.42
CA ARG A 618 8.34 31.21 15.82
C ARG A 618 7.09 31.51 16.67
N LEU A 619 7.24 32.11 17.85
CA LEU A 619 6.13 32.45 18.73
C LEU A 619 5.48 33.77 18.33
N TYR A 620 4.16 33.85 18.41
CA TYR A 620 3.46 35.12 18.16
C TYR A 620 3.73 36.17 19.26
N SER A 621 4.10 35.75 20.48
CA SER A 621 4.56 36.63 21.55
C SER A 621 5.62 35.94 22.43
N PRO A 622 6.90 35.90 21.99
CA PRO A 622 7.98 35.30 22.76
C PRO A 622 8.17 35.98 24.12
N ALA A 623 7.88 37.28 24.19
CA ALA A 623 7.88 38.07 25.42
C ALA A 623 6.96 37.48 26.50
N GLN A 624 5.77 37.02 26.12
CA GLN A 624 4.80 36.42 27.05
C GLN A 624 5.33 35.12 27.63
N PHE A 625 5.86 34.24 26.76
CA PHE A 625 6.48 32.98 27.16
C PHE A 625 7.63 33.22 28.15
N LEU A 626 8.58 34.09 27.81
CA LEU A 626 9.77 34.34 28.63
C LEU A 626 9.43 34.95 30.00
N LYS A 627 8.38 35.78 30.09
CA LYS A 627 7.91 36.33 31.37
C LYS A 627 7.30 35.29 32.28
N GLN A 628 6.68 34.23 31.74
CA GLN A 628 5.90 33.25 32.52
C GLN A 628 6.62 31.91 32.73
N VAL A 629 7.62 31.58 31.91
CA VAL A 629 8.28 30.26 31.95
C VAL A 629 8.91 29.95 33.31
N HIS A 630 9.34 30.96 34.06
CA HIS A 630 9.86 30.78 35.41
C HIS A 630 8.85 30.06 36.31
N GLU A 631 7.54 30.33 36.20
CA GLU A 631 6.48 29.70 37.01
C GLU A 631 6.38 28.18 36.80
N ARG A 632 6.97 27.65 35.72
CA ARG A 632 6.89 26.24 35.34
C ARG A 632 8.10 25.40 35.78
N ILE A 633 9.22 26.04 36.12
CA ILE A 633 10.51 25.39 36.42
C ILE A 633 10.73 25.31 37.93
N ASN A 634 11.25 24.24 38.52
CA ASN A 634 11.57 24.23 39.95
C ASN A 634 12.74 25.19 40.27
N PRO A 635 12.81 25.81 41.47
CA PRO A 635 14.01 26.55 41.89
C PRO A 635 15.27 25.68 41.72
N GLY A 636 16.33 26.23 41.14
CA GLY A 636 17.54 25.50 40.77
C GLY A 636 17.49 24.76 39.43
N GLY A 637 16.30 24.54 38.86
CA GLY A 637 16.10 23.91 37.55
C GLY A 637 16.53 24.79 36.38
N LEU A 638 16.55 24.21 35.19
CA LEU A 638 17.15 24.81 34.00
C LEU A 638 16.12 25.14 32.90
N LEU A 639 16.29 26.29 32.27
CA LEU A 639 15.70 26.65 30.98
C LEU A 639 16.81 26.64 29.93
N VAL A 640 16.64 25.82 28.90
CA VAL A 640 17.54 25.77 27.74
C VAL A 640 16.79 26.32 26.54
N ILE A 641 17.33 27.39 25.94
CA ILE A 641 16.76 28.00 24.75
C ILE A 641 17.76 27.80 23.62
N ALA A 642 17.31 27.17 22.54
CA ALA A 642 18.07 27.00 21.31
C ALA A 642 17.29 27.66 20.17
N SER A 643 17.89 28.60 19.44
CA SER A 643 17.29 29.14 18.22
C SER A 643 18.36 29.73 17.29
N PRO A 644 18.17 29.68 15.96
CA PRO A 644 19.02 30.40 15.01
C PRO A 644 18.74 31.91 15.00
N TYR A 645 17.72 32.37 15.74
CA TYR A 645 17.27 33.77 15.82
C TYR A 645 17.01 34.40 14.46
N THR A 646 16.40 33.63 13.56
CA THR A 646 16.19 34.08 12.18
C THR A 646 15.23 35.26 12.07
N TRP A 647 14.35 35.42 13.07
CA TRP A 647 13.35 36.47 13.19
C TRP A 647 12.74 36.89 11.85
N LEU A 648 11.63 36.24 11.50
CA LEU A 648 10.91 36.53 10.27
C LEU A 648 9.52 37.07 10.63
N ALA A 649 9.14 38.19 10.00
CA ALA A 649 7.89 38.89 10.29
C ALA A 649 6.64 38.05 10.01
N GLU A 650 6.77 37.02 9.17
CA GLU A 650 5.74 36.03 8.85
C GLU A 650 5.42 35.08 10.02
N HIS A 651 6.35 34.91 10.97
CA HIS A 651 6.14 34.08 12.17
C HIS A 651 5.93 34.91 13.43
N THR A 652 6.77 35.94 13.62
CA THR A 652 6.69 36.84 14.76
C THR A 652 6.63 38.27 14.27
N ARG A 653 5.57 39.01 14.60
CA ARG A 653 5.45 40.42 14.21
C ARG A 653 6.64 41.22 14.72
N ARG A 654 7.12 42.20 13.94
CA ARG A 654 8.37 42.94 14.23
C ARG A 654 8.36 43.59 15.62
N GLU A 655 7.21 44.07 16.07
CA GLU A 655 7.01 44.66 17.40
C GLU A 655 7.16 43.66 18.56
N GLU A 656 7.05 42.36 18.30
CA GLU A 656 7.19 41.28 19.28
C GLU A 656 8.62 40.70 19.32
N TRP A 657 9.53 41.19 18.47
CA TRP A 657 10.92 40.72 18.46
C TRP A 657 11.62 41.16 19.74
N ILE A 658 12.30 40.22 20.39
CA ILE A 658 13.04 40.50 21.63
C ILE A 658 14.50 40.89 21.37
N GLY A 659 14.98 40.76 20.14
CA GLY A 659 16.30 41.21 19.69
C GLY A 659 16.44 41.11 18.16
N GLY A 660 17.65 41.31 17.63
CA GLY A 660 17.86 41.36 16.17
C GLY A 660 17.45 42.71 15.56
N PHE A 661 17.60 43.79 16.33
CA PHE A 661 17.28 45.16 15.90
C PHE A 661 18.22 46.18 16.55
N ARG A 662 18.10 47.44 16.16
CA ARG A 662 18.82 48.54 16.80
C ARG A 662 17.96 49.22 17.86
N LYS A 663 18.51 49.40 19.05
CA LYS A 663 17.89 50.13 20.17
C LYS A 663 18.80 51.27 20.57
N ASP A 664 18.28 52.50 20.55
CA ASP A 664 19.03 53.72 20.90
C ASP A 664 20.35 53.91 20.10
N GLY A 665 20.37 53.41 18.86
CA GLY A 665 21.54 53.48 17.96
C GLY A 665 22.52 52.31 18.11
N GLU A 666 22.39 51.46 19.13
CA GLU A 666 23.23 50.30 19.36
C GLU A 666 22.57 49.00 18.88
N ASN A 667 23.38 47.98 18.57
CA ASN A 667 22.87 46.66 18.23
C ASN A 667 22.28 46.00 19.48
N HIS A 668 21.03 45.56 19.40
CA HIS A 668 20.37 44.78 20.44
C HIS A 668 20.21 43.35 19.96
N THR A 669 21.04 42.44 20.47
CA THR A 669 21.02 41.02 20.09
C THR A 669 19.86 40.29 20.78
N THR A 670 19.47 39.13 20.25
CA THR A 670 18.48 38.28 20.92
C THR A 670 18.93 37.87 22.31
N LEU A 671 20.23 37.65 22.50
CA LEU A 671 20.81 37.34 23.81
C LEU A 671 20.66 38.49 24.81
N ASP A 672 20.81 39.75 24.37
CA ASP A 672 20.54 40.93 25.21
C ASP A 672 19.07 41.00 25.63
N GLY A 673 18.16 40.69 24.69
CA GLY A 673 16.73 40.55 24.95
C GLY A 673 16.42 39.49 25.98
N LEU A 674 16.95 38.27 25.79
CA LEU A 674 16.81 37.16 26.74
C LEU A 674 17.34 37.55 28.13
N GLN A 675 18.52 38.17 28.20
CA GLN A 675 19.10 38.63 29.46
C GLN A 675 18.22 39.65 30.17
N GLY A 676 17.66 40.61 29.43
CA GLY A 676 16.77 41.63 29.97
C GLY A 676 15.44 41.07 30.49
N MET A 677 14.89 40.05 29.82
CA MET A 677 13.58 39.47 30.17
C MET A 677 13.67 38.38 31.25
N LEU A 678 14.71 37.55 31.19
CA LEU A 678 14.88 36.42 32.13
C LEU A 678 15.63 36.81 33.40
N GLY A 679 16.46 37.86 33.38
CA GLY A 679 17.40 38.20 34.45
C GLY A 679 16.80 38.49 35.83
N ALA A 680 15.48 38.75 35.90
CA ALA A 680 14.76 38.87 37.17
C ALA A 680 14.65 37.54 37.93
N HIS A 681 14.51 36.43 37.21
CA HIS A 681 14.22 35.10 37.78
C HIS A 681 15.29 34.05 37.49
N PHE A 682 16.21 34.33 36.56
CA PHE A 682 17.22 33.37 36.12
C PHE A 682 18.63 33.95 36.14
N ASP A 683 19.61 33.06 36.35
CA ASP A 683 21.03 33.32 36.15
C ASP A 683 21.54 32.53 34.95
N ARG A 684 22.26 33.18 34.04
CA ARG A 684 22.83 32.51 32.86
C ARG A 684 23.96 31.57 33.26
N VAL A 685 23.92 30.34 32.76
CA VAL A 685 24.92 29.31 33.03
C VAL A 685 25.90 29.22 31.85
N GLY A 686 27.09 29.78 32.03
CA GLY A 686 28.15 29.76 31.03
C GLY A 686 27.91 30.71 29.84
N ALA A 687 28.72 30.54 28.80
CA ALA A 687 28.59 31.24 27.53
C ALA A 687 27.64 30.48 26.59
N PRO A 688 26.89 31.18 25.71
CA PRO A 688 26.12 30.52 24.65
C PRO A 688 27.01 29.67 23.76
N ARG A 689 26.43 28.62 23.16
CA ARG A 689 27.12 27.69 22.27
C ARG A 689 26.40 27.60 20.94
N GLU A 690 27.13 27.48 19.84
CA GLU A 690 26.53 27.19 18.54
C GLU A 690 26.38 25.68 18.38
N LEU A 691 25.20 25.25 17.93
CA LEU A 691 24.91 23.87 17.58
C LEU A 691 24.44 23.80 16.12
N PRO A 692 25.21 23.18 15.20
CA PRO A 692 24.82 23.04 13.82
C PRO A 692 23.66 22.06 13.64
N PHE A 693 22.85 22.28 12.62
CA PHE A 693 21.77 21.39 12.23
C PHE A 693 21.51 21.44 10.72
N VAL A 694 20.98 20.33 10.18
CA VAL A 694 20.68 20.19 8.75
C VAL A 694 19.25 19.71 8.55
N ILE A 695 18.47 20.46 7.77
CA ILE A 695 17.15 20.04 7.30
C ILE A 695 17.27 19.66 5.82
N ARG A 696 16.86 18.45 5.46
CA ARG A 696 16.82 17.98 4.07
C ARG A 696 15.48 18.37 3.44
N GLU A 697 15.51 19.15 2.37
CA GLU A 697 14.31 19.49 1.57
C GLU A 697 14.13 18.53 0.39
N THR A 698 15.21 18.22 -0.34
CA THR A 698 15.20 17.24 -1.44
C THR A 698 16.46 16.39 -1.47
N ARG A 699 16.66 15.52 -2.47
CA ARG A 699 17.94 14.82 -2.68
C ARG A 699 19.13 15.77 -2.80
N ARG A 700 18.90 16.97 -3.33
CA ARG A 700 19.96 17.92 -3.72
C ARG A 700 19.82 19.30 -3.05
N LYS A 701 18.84 19.50 -2.16
CA LYS A 701 18.60 20.76 -1.44
C LYS A 701 18.57 20.50 0.07
N PHE A 702 19.45 21.18 0.79
CA PHE A 702 19.59 21.09 2.24
C PHE A 702 19.71 22.50 2.84
N GLN A 703 19.15 22.70 4.02
CA GLN A 703 19.33 23.88 4.83
C GLN A 703 20.32 23.54 5.95
N HIS A 704 21.49 24.20 5.94
CA HIS A 704 22.48 24.10 7.01
C HIS A 704 22.42 25.36 7.86
N SER A 705 22.22 25.22 9.17
CA SER A 705 22.00 26.35 10.08
C SER A 705 22.73 26.15 11.41
N LEU A 706 22.98 27.24 12.12
CA LEU A 706 23.56 27.26 13.46
C LEU A 706 22.51 27.77 14.43
N SER A 707 22.20 26.97 15.45
CA SER A 707 21.37 27.39 16.57
C SER A 707 22.25 27.89 17.69
N GLU A 708 22.03 29.10 18.20
CA GLU A 708 22.63 29.53 19.46
C GLU A 708 21.86 28.89 20.61
N VAL A 709 22.58 28.21 21.52
CA VAL A 709 22.04 27.54 22.70
C VAL A 709 22.48 28.31 23.95
N SER A 710 21.52 28.78 24.74
CA SER A 710 21.74 29.44 26.01
C SER A 710 21.06 28.68 27.15
N VAL A 711 21.72 28.61 28.30
CA VAL A 711 21.26 27.88 29.48
C VAL A 711 21.05 28.84 30.64
N TRP A 712 19.93 28.72 31.33
CA TRP A 712 19.49 29.64 32.38
C TRP A 712 19.01 28.85 33.59
N ARG A 713 19.54 29.15 34.77
CA ARG A 713 19.16 28.49 36.03
C ARG A 713 18.14 29.33 36.77
N ARG A 714 17.01 28.75 37.16
CA ARG A 714 15.99 29.42 37.99
C ARG A 714 16.56 29.67 39.39
N ARG A 715 16.43 30.91 39.87
CA ARG A 715 16.82 31.30 41.24
C ARG A 715 15.94 30.64 42.30
#